data_AF-A0A2N2GMW0-F1
#
_entry.id   AF-A0A2N2GMW0-F1
#
_cell.length_a   1.000
_cell.length_b   1.000
_cell.length_c   1.000
_cell.angle_alpha   90.00
_cell.angle_beta   90.00
_cell.angle_gamma   90.00
#
_symmetry.space_group_name_H-M   'P 1'
#
loop_
_entity.id
_entity.type
_entity.pdbx_description
1 polymer ?
#
loop_
_entity_poly.entity_id
_entity_poly.type
_entity_poly.pdbx_seq_one_letter_code
_entity_poly.pdbx_strand_id
1 'polypeptide(L)'
;MQLKVLIAEDDKHTRTIMEHIFQKDPAFKDMEIELLLAPDGEMALDLFKRNRVDLVISDLLMPKMDGFAFCRAVRESDHGKDIPIVITSAIYKETALLNRLREELGVVFFPKPFQVREFTHEILGLLKPGDALETTAARRTRITMSGPFQGTLDVRPLPTLLLDIYDIEGTGVLLLEQGKMQKEIFFLFGRPMGAESNIRHEMLGNYLVTKSVITEKRHQELLAQAKNTRVSFLKALLDSKEFDQELVMKYHASLVKVRIVNAFRWHSGNYTFSPGDTFSERLPKSPVDPVALVFAGLKRGADLDEITQKVQNDLFSNLKFNERYNTLREEFVRVFGDTVLVQLAQTGTNIADALAKGLDPMTVYTQIYALLETGMCYFVKDPNAQAAASSMRMPVVDDPLSISNIRKVLYQPESPDGEISVVADMPMPSSAPADDGLILDIPMEVDDNVNEDKKRRMREFYMDIREKDYFQLLGLSPQASNQEIAAKIDQLARAFSMAQFADVDLGSDHAKLEEILEYLKIAHQTLSDPARKAAYIQKNQADRQKGESILDAEVLVKQAEEHLDHGRPREAIQLLEKARRIQPDVPDFHALYALALHRAHEPEEAISAAIYHALEIGPDCATVNLCAGSIAEGQARLDDAIRFFEKTLEVDPENTRAFDELDRILRGRGDFRIVERLHRKLLHQFGNRRPQRTLQLARSLANLYEDSLNDLDKARAAWEIVHAIAPHDPDAAAAMERLARMRQRLSPEALSERLEGFRKDIMVPETRTNACMAGFKITRDSAPDMAYLFAAALETLGIELPDARAYYAQFTPPFLARVWRPVDAEIWELAQDPEDFPFVGKIFETLGMHIPEGRFFPHTPEITKIFPPAEVPPLWDRALTYLAAQCSIPQPQLVMNNDTSDASLIYLDTAPALYCSGTALASHDIRQIAALAAPFCTCFWTGRALPFLATPPQLLLLLKVVIGFVSQKPAGGDPESQRLQQLLLDAPDLRAALTQTISEVSSKMGNLNVSNWIKAVYRSSLNVALLLTQNLPELYRRAPEDLRPGLLAWALSDRHAQARRLLGVSIDV
;
A
#
# COMPACT_ATOMS: atom_id res chain seq x y z
N MET A 1 -21.36 20.96 27.96
CA MET A 1 -20.76 22.11 27.26
C MET A 1 -20.52 21.66 25.84
N GLN A 2 -21.16 22.31 24.88
CA GLN A 2 -21.19 21.84 23.49
C GLN A 2 -19.84 22.07 22.82
N LEU A 3 -19.19 20.98 22.38
CA LEU A 3 -17.93 20.97 21.65
C LEU A 3 -18.20 21.04 20.14
N LYS A 4 -17.51 21.91 19.41
CA LYS A 4 -17.62 22.01 17.94
C LYS A 4 -16.40 21.38 17.28
N VAL A 5 -16.61 20.26 16.59
CA VAL A 5 -15.57 19.57 15.80
C VAL A 5 -15.77 19.89 14.33
N LEU A 6 -14.75 20.43 13.68
CA LEU A 6 -14.75 20.74 12.26
C LEU A 6 -14.04 19.62 11.47
N ILE A 7 -14.76 18.98 10.56
CA ILE A 7 -14.24 17.93 9.68
C ILE A 7 -14.21 18.47 8.25
N ALA A 8 -13.01 18.69 7.73
CA ALA A 8 -12.74 19.04 6.35
C ALA A 8 -12.24 17.80 5.61
N GLU A 9 -13.05 17.26 4.70
CA GLU A 9 -12.81 15.98 4.03
C GLU A 9 -13.58 16.04 2.71
N ASP A 10 -12.96 15.78 1.56
CA ASP A 10 -13.65 15.95 0.27
C ASP A 10 -14.47 14.70 -0.11
N ASP A 11 -13.90 13.50 0.08
CA ASP A 11 -14.62 12.24 -0.09
C ASP A 11 -15.84 12.14 0.84
N LYS A 12 -17.01 12.07 0.22
CA LYS A 12 -18.28 11.90 0.91
C LYS A 12 -18.31 10.61 1.74
N HIS A 13 -17.69 9.52 1.28
CA HIS A 13 -17.74 8.25 2.00
C HIS A 13 -16.94 8.31 3.32
N THR A 14 -15.68 8.75 3.26
CA THR A 14 -14.81 8.94 4.43
C THR A 14 -15.40 9.99 5.39
N ARG A 15 -15.97 11.09 4.87
CA ARG A 15 -16.65 12.11 5.70
C ARG A 15 -17.86 11.54 6.44
N THR A 16 -18.67 10.70 5.78
CA THR A 16 -19.79 10.00 6.41
C THR A 16 -19.33 8.94 7.42
N ILE A 17 -18.18 8.27 7.20
CA ILE A 17 -17.59 7.36 8.21
C ILE A 17 -17.18 8.14 9.46
N MET A 18 -16.45 9.25 9.32
CA MET A 18 -16.06 10.09 10.47
C MET A 18 -17.29 10.61 11.24
N GLU A 19 -18.31 11.09 10.53
CA GLU A 19 -19.60 11.46 11.12
C GLU A 19 -20.23 10.30 11.92
N HIS A 20 -20.23 9.09 11.36
CA HIS A 20 -20.80 7.91 12.03
C HIS A 20 -20.02 7.51 13.29
N ILE A 21 -18.69 7.67 13.30
CA ILE A 21 -17.86 7.42 14.49
C ILE A 21 -18.30 8.33 15.63
N PHE A 22 -18.33 9.64 15.41
CA PHE A 22 -18.78 10.62 16.43
C PHE A 22 -20.23 10.42 16.89
N GLN A 23 -21.11 9.89 16.02
CA GLN A 23 -22.52 9.66 16.35
C GLN A 23 -22.84 8.29 17.00
N LYS A 24 -21.96 7.28 16.85
CA LYS A 24 -22.24 5.89 17.25
C LYS A 24 -21.24 5.27 18.21
N ASP A 25 -19.99 5.72 18.22
CA ASP A 25 -18.98 5.18 19.12
C ASP A 25 -19.37 5.48 20.59
N PRO A 26 -19.50 4.45 21.47
CA PRO A 26 -19.85 4.66 22.86
C PRO A 26 -18.95 5.66 23.60
N ALA A 27 -17.70 5.85 23.17
CA ALA A 27 -16.76 6.74 23.85
C ALA A 27 -17.09 8.24 23.70
N PHE A 28 -17.87 8.63 22.68
CA PHE A 28 -18.37 10.00 22.51
C PHE A 28 -19.78 10.23 23.07
N LYS A 29 -20.48 9.16 23.48
CA LYS A 29 -21.91 9.18 23.86
C LYS A 29 -22.26 10.18 24.97
N ASP A 30 -21.36 10.40 25.92
CA ASP A 30 -21.56 11.30 27.06
C ASP A 30 -21.07 12.75 26.77
N MET A 31 -20.81 13.08 25.50
CA MET A 31 -20.33 14.40 25.06
C MET A 31 -21.32 15.09 24.12
N GLU A 32 -21.62 16.36 24.39
CA GLU A 32 -22.41 17.21 23.51
C GLU A 32 -21.54 17.68 22.32
N ILE A 33 -21.38 16.85 21.29
CA ILE A 33 -20.57 17.19 20.11
C ILE A 33 -21.46 17.70 18.96
N GLU A 34 -21.11 18.87 18.41
CA GLU A 34 -21.64 19.41 17.17
C GLU A 34 -20.60 19.23 16.05
N LEU A 35 -21.00 18.59 14.95
CA LEU A 35 -20.13 18.39 13.79
C LEU A 35 -20.36 19.48 12.75
N LEU A 36 -19.29 20.20 12.41
CA LEU A 36 -19.23 21.10 11.27
C LEU A 36 -18.57 20.35 10.12
N LEU A 37 -19.32 20.03 9.06
CA LEU A 37 -18.83 19.24 7.92
C LEU A 37 -18.52 20.14 6.72
N ALA A 38 -17.30 20.06 6.19
CA ALA A 38 -16.84 20.78 5.01
C ALA A 38 -16.33 19.81 3.93
N PRO A 39 -16.73 19.98 2.65
CA PRO A 39 -16.22 19.20 1.52
C PRO A 39 -14.94 19.78 0.88
N ASP A 40 -14.47 20.93 1.36
CA ASP A 40 -13.30 21.65 0.87
C ASP A 40 -12.74 22.61 1.93
N GLY A 41 -11.45 22.97 1.81
CA GLY A 41 -10.78 23.82 2.79
C GLY A 41 -11.30 25.26 2.85
N GLU A 42 -11.92 25.78 1.78
CA GLU A 42 -12.52 27.12 1.78
C GLU A 42 -13.76 27.15 2.68
N MET A 43 -14.68 26.20 2.47
CA MET A 43 -15.86 26.03 3.32
C MET A 43 -15.46 25.67 4.76
N ALA A 44 -14.37 24.91 4.96
CA ALA A 44 -13.83 24.65 6.28
C ALA A 44 -13.35 25.92 6.97
N LEU A 45 -12.55 26.75 6.28
CA LEU A 45 -12.05 28.02 6.80
C LEU A 45 -13.20 29.01 7.09
N ASP A 46 -14.24 29.02 6.27
CA ASP A 46 -15.40 29.88 6.48
C ASP A 46 -16.29 29.40 7.64
N LEU A 47 -16.49 28.09 7.81
CA LEU A 47 -17.12 27.52 9.01
C LEU A 47 -16.29 27.81 10.27
N PHE A 48 -14.96 27.71 10.18
CA PHE A 48 -14.00 28.01 11.26
C PHE A 48 -14.01 29.50 11.66
N LYS A 49 -14.13 30.43 10.71
CA LYS A 49 -14.27 31.87 11.01
C LYS A 49 -15.60 32.23 11.64
N ARG A 50 -16.68 31.49 11.31
CA ARG A 50 -18.05 31.73 11.78
C ARG A 50 -18.39 31.02 13.10
N ASN A 51 -17.58 30.04 13.53
CA ASN A 51 -17.79 29.26 14.75
C ASN A 51 -16.55 29.27 15.64
N ARG A 52 -16.76 29.21 16.96
CA ARG A 52 -15.69 28.80 17.87
C ARG A 52 -15.56 27.28 17.79
N VAL A 53 -14.52 26.80 17.13
CA VAL A 53 -14.19 25.38 16.96
C VAL A 53 -13.29 24.94 18.13
N ASP A 54 -13.43 23.70 18.58
CA ASP A 54 -12.63 23.12 19.67
C ASP A 54 -11.64 22.05 19.16
N LEU A 55 -11.86 21.50 17.96
CA LEU A 55 -10.99 20.53 17.27
C LEU A 55 -11.17 20.64 15.75
N VAL A 56 -10.08 20.59 15.00
CA VAL A 56 -10.08 20.51 13.53
C VAL A 56 -9.53 19.17 13.08
N ILE A 57 -10.25 18.50 12.16
CA ILE A 57 -9.82 17.32 11.41
C ILE A 57 -9.84 17.71 9.92
N SER A 58 -8.79 17.39 9.18
CA SER A 58 -8.65 17.71 7.74
C SER A 58 -8.11 16.51 6.97
N ASP A 59 -8.50 16.26 5.71
CA ASP A 59 -7.56 15.63 4.76
C ASP A 59 -6.49 16.66 4.39
N LEU A 60 -5.28 16.21 4.09
CA LEU A 60 -4.23 16.99 3.44
C LEU A 60 -4.61 17.37 1.98
N LEU A 61 -5.24 16.45 1.24
CA LEU A 61 -5.73 16.68 -0.11
C LEU A 61 -7.22 17.06 -0.09
N MET A 62 -7.54 18.27 -0.54
CA MET A 62 -8.92 18.74 -0.74
C MET A 62 -8.97 19.70 -1.94
N PRO A 63 -10.11 19.82 -2.64
CA PRO A 63 -10.27 20.78 -3.73
C PRO A 63 -10.37 22.22 -3.19
N LYS A 64 -10.15 23.18 -4.10
CA LYS A 64 -10.10 24.65 -3.86
C LYS A 64 -8.97 25.11 -2.93
N MET A 65 -9.00 24.67 -1.67
CA MET A 65 -7.99 24.92 -0.64
C MET A 65 -7.62 23.56 -0.03
N ASP A 66 -6.36 23.19 -0.16
CA ASP A 66 -5.82 21.97 0.43
C ASP A 66 -5.74 22.07 1.97
N GLY A 67 -5.56 20.92 2.62
CA GLY A 67 -5.53 20.83 4.08
C GLY A 67 -4.38 21.59 4.71
N PHE A 68 -3.26 21.78 4.02
CA PHE A 68 -2.12 22.54 4.53
C PHE A 68 -2.41 24.04 4.54
N ALA A 69 -2.91 24.58 3.43
CA ALA A 69 -3.34 25.97 3.32
C ALA A 69 -4.46 26.29 4.33
N PHE A 70 -5.42 25.37 4.52
CA PHE A 70 -6.45 25.46 5.55
C PHE A 70 -5.86 25.45 6.97
N CYS A 71 -5.01 24.48 7.32
CA CYS A 71 -4.43 24.38 8.67
C CYS A 71 -3.52 25.57 9.00
N ARG A 72 -2.79 26.13 8.03
CA ARG A 72 -2.03 27.38 8.23
C ARG A 72 -2.97 28.56 8.46
N ALA A 73 -4.02 28.72 7.65
CA ALA A 73 -5.01 29.80 7.84
C ALA A 73 -5.76 29.70 9.19
N VAL A 74 -5.94 28.48 9.72
CA VAL A 74 -6.40 28.25 11.10
C VAL A 74 -5.35 28.76 12.10
N ARG A 75 -4.08 28.35 12.00
CA ARG A 75 -3.00 28.77 12.91
C ARG A 75 -2.71 30.28 12.91
N GLU A 76 -2.90 30.95 11.78
CA GLU A 76 -2.76 32.40 11.64
C GLU A 76 -3.92 33.20 12.29
N SER A 77 -5.06 32.56 12.56
CA SER A 77 -6.22 33.22 13.16
C SER A 77 -6.09 33.44 14.67
N ASP A 78 -6.89 34.35 15.23
CA ASP A 78 -6.81 34.69 16.65
C ASP A 78 -7.26 33.58 17.62
N HIS A 79 -8.23 32.74 17.24
CA HIS A 79 -8.66 31.60 18.04
C HIS A 79 -8.03 30.27 17.65
N GLY A 80 -7.37 30.18 16.48
CA GLY A 80 -6.81 28.92 15.96
C GLY A 80 -5.36 28.60 16.31
N LYS A 81 -4.70 29.42 17.14
CA LYS A 81 -3.31 29.21 17.58
C LYS A 81 -3.15 27.93 18.43
N ASP A 82 -4.04 27.74 19.41
CA ASP A 82 -3.95 26.64 20.39
C ASP A 82 -4.89 25.45 20.09
N ILE A 83 -5.74 25.54 19.06
CA ILE A 83 -6.73 24.49 18.74
C ILE A 83 -6.03 23.19 18.28
N PRO A 84 -6.43 22.00 18.77
CA PRO A 84 -6.00 20.73 18.21
C PRO A 84 -6.32 20.61 16.71
N ILE A 85 -5.32 20.24 15.91
CA ILE A 85 -5.46 20.00 14.47
C ILE A 85 -4.94 18.59 14.16
N VAL A 86 -5.78 17.79 13.50
CA VAL A 86 -5.47 16.44 13.01
C VAL A 86 -5.54 16.43 11.49
N ILE A 87 -4.44 16.10 10.82
CA ILE A 87 -4.39 15.90 9.37
C ILE A 87 -4.42 14.40 9.08
N THR A 88 -5.51 13.94 8.48
CA THR A 88 -5.60 12.62 7.87
C THR A 88 -5.01 12.66 6.45
N SER A 89 -4.33 11.61 5.98
CA SER A 89 -3.81 11.63 4.60
C SER A 89 -3.44 10.26 4.04
N ALA A 90 -3.63 10.08 2.72
CA ALA A 90 -3.06 8.98 1.95
C ALA A 90 -1.60 9.25 1.46
N ILE A 91 -1.07 10.48 1.60
CA ILE A 91 0.30 10.81 1.17
C ILE A 91 1.31 10.54 2.29
N TYR A 92 1.76 9.30 2.40
CA TYR A 92 2.95 8.92 3.19
C TYR A 92 4.26 8.92 2.37
N LYS A 93 4.23 9.46 1.13
CA LYS A 93 5.36 9.37 0.18
C LYS A 93 6.38 10.50 0.30
N GLU A 94 5.99 11.67 0.80
CA GLU A 94 6.87 12.84 0.99
C GLU A 94 7.16 13.09 2.47
N THR A 95 8.09 12.30 3.01
CA THR A 95 8.48 12.30 4.43
C THR A 95 8.98 13.67 4.90
N ALA A 96 9.78 14.34 4.06
CA ALA A 96 10.29 15.68 4.30
C ALA A 96 9.21 16.77 4.22
N LEU A 97 8.02 16.51 3.65
CA LEU A 97 6.88 17.43 3.77
C LEU A 97 6.23 17.28 5.14
N LEU A 98 5.85 16.07 5.53
CA LEU A 98 5.17 15.78 6.80
C LEU A 98 5.95 16.27 8.04
N ASN A 99 7.28 16.10 8.05
CA ASN A 99 8.13 16.64 9.13
C ASN A 99 8.03 18.17 9.24
N ARG A 100 8.19 18.90 8.12
CA ARG A 100 8.05 20.37 8.10
C ARG A 100 6.66 20.83 8.51
N LEU A 101 5.60 20.13 8.09
CA LEU A 101 4.23 20.44 8.50
C LEU A 101 4.03 20.29 10.02
N ARG A 102 4.62 19.27 10.63
CA ARG A 102 4.58 19.06 12.08
C ARG A 102 5.33 20.15 12.85
N GLU A 103 6.53 20.50 12.38
CA GLU A 103 7.37 21.55 12.98
C GLU A 103 6.77 22.95 12.82
N GLU A 104 6.18 23.26 11.67
CA GLU A 104 5.60 24.58 11.36
C GLU A 104 4.24 24.80 12.04
N LEU A 105 3.35 23.79 12.02
CA LEU A 105 1.94 23.96 12.39
C LEU A 105 1.51 23.21 13.65
N GLY A 106 2.36 22.37 14.26
CA GLY A 106 2.01 21.64 15.49
C GLY A 106 0.77 20.76 15.31
N VAL A 107 0.73 20.00 14.23
CA VAL A 107 -0.39 19.12 13.84
C VAL A 107 -0.14 17.66 14.22
N VAL A 108 -1.20 16.90 14.47
CA VAL A 108 -1.17 15.43 14.58
C VAL A 108 -1.43 14.83 13.20
N PHE A 109 -0.73 13.76 12.82
CA PHE A 109 -0.89 13.10 11.52
C PHE A 109 -1.52 11.72 11.65
N PHE A 110 -2.46 11.40 10.76
CA PHE A 110 -3.18 10.13 10.74
C PHE A 110 -3.19 9.49 9.33
N PRO A 111 -2.47 8.38 9.10
CA PRO A 111 -2.38 7.78 7.77
C PRO A 111 -3.69 7.07 7.38
N LYS A 112 -4.19 7.34 6.16
CA LYS A 112 -5.30 6.56 5.56
C LYS A 112 -4.72 5.30 4.87
N PRO A 113 -5.34 4.11 5.03
CA PRO A 113 -6.47 3.79 5.91
C PRO A 113 -6.04 3.61 7.37
N PHE A 114 -6.95 3.92 8.30
CA PHE A 114 -6.74 3.81 9.75
C PHE A 114 -7.81 2.93 10.42
N GLN A 115 -7.54 2.43 11.63
CA GLN A 115 -8.54 1.73 12.45
C GLN A 115 -9.40 2.73 13.24
N VAL A 116 -10.70 2.45 13.35
CA VAL A 116 -11.66 3.32 14.07
C VAL A 116 -11.24 3.56 15.53
N ARG A 117 -10.77 2.52 16.24
CA ARG A 117 -10.35 2.65 17.65
C ARG A 117 -9.15 3.58 17.84
N GLU A 118 -8.14 3.47 16.97
CA GLU A 118 -6.95 4.34 16.99
C GLU A 118 -7.38 5.81 16.82
N PHE A 119 -8.29 6.07 15.87
CA PHE A 119 -8.86 7.40 15.63
C PHE A 119 -9.64 7.91 16.85
N THR A 120 -10.58 7.13 17.37
CA THR A 120 -11.35 7.47 18.57
C THR A 120 -10.43 7.82 19.74
N HIS A 121 -9.38 7.03 20.02
CA HIS A 121 -8.45 7.26 21.13
C HIS A 121 -7.71 8.60 21.03
N GLU A 122 -7.09 8.89 19.88
CA GLU A 122 -6.33 10.12 19.66
C GLU A 122 -7.22 11.37 19.79
N ILE A 123 -8.42 11.32 19.18
CA ILE A 123 -9.41 12.41 19.25
C ILE A 123 -9.90 12.67 20.68
N LEU A 124 -10.12 11.63 21.49
CA LEU A 124 -10.50 11.78 22.89
C LEU A 124 -9.41 12.46 23.74
N GLY A 125 -8.14 12.14 23.49
CA GLY A 125 -7.00 12.77 24.16
C GLY A 125 -6.89 14.28 23.86
N LEU A 126 -7.25 14.69 22.64
CA LEU A 126 -7.25 16.10 22.23
C LEU A 126 -8.45 16.89 22.79
N LEU A 127 -9.62 16.25 22.97
CA LEU A 127 -10.84 16.88 23.47
C LEU A 127 -10.91 16.99 25.00
N LYS A 128 -10.05 16.28 25.76
CA LYS A 128 -10.04 16.28 27.23
C LYS A 128 -8.70 16.74 27.85
N PRO A 129 -8.25 17.99 27.61
CA PRO A 129 -6.99 18.50 28.16
C PRO A 129 -6.97 18.69 29.70
N GLY A 130 -8.10 18.53 30.39
CA GLY A 130 -8.23 18.76 31.83
C GLY A 130 -7.45 17.78 32.71
N ASP A 131 -7.29 16.53 32.27
CA ASP A 131 -6.54 15.50 33.00
C ASP A 131 -5.03 15.49 32.63
N ALA A 132 -4.61 16.29 31.64
CA ALA A 132 -3.28 16.23 31.01
C ALA A 132 -2.20 17.08 31.70
N LEU A 133 -2.30 17.31 33.01
CA LEU A 133 -1.44 18.27 33.73
C LEU A 133 0.01 17.81 33.99
N GLU A 134 0.34 16.53 33.80
CA GLU A 134 1.73 16.04 33.84
C GLU A 134 2.42 16.01 32.45
N THR A 135 1.63 15.90 31.38
CA THR A 135 2.13 15.56 30.03
C THR A 135 3.03 16.63 29.42
N THR A 136 2.84 17.91 29.77
CA THR A 136 3.67 19.03 29.27
C THR A 136 5.09 19.03 29.84
N ALA A 137 5.29 18.47 31.04
CA ALA A 137 6.62 18.26 31.60
C ALA A 137 7.30 17.06 30.93
N ALA A 138 6.60 15.94 30.80
CA ALA A 138 7.11 14.74 30.10
C ALA A 138 7.49 15.03 28.63
N ARG A 139 6.70 15.84 27.91
CA ARG A 139 7.02 16.30 26.54
C ARG A 139 8.33 17.11 26.45
N ARG A 140 8.74 17.83 27.51
CA ARG A 140 10.06 18.48 27.56
C ARG A 140 11.20 17.49 27.81
N THR A 141 10.95 16.41 28.56
CA THR A 141 11.95 15.34 28.78
C THR A 141 12.16 14.45 27.54
N ARG A 142 11.16 14.34 26.65
CA ARG A 142 11.28 13.62 25.34
C ARG A 142 12.31 14.25 24.39
N ILE A 143 12.77 15.48 24.63
CA ILE A 143 13.76 16.18 23.78
C ILE A 143 15.14 15.51 23.81
N THR A 144 15.44 14.66 24.81
CA THR A 144 16.77 14.09 25.06
C THR A 144 17.21 12.97 24.08
N MET A 145 16.39 12.58 23.09
CA MET A 145 16.70 11.49 22.15
C MET A 145 16.51 11.85 20.66
N SER A 146 16.74 13.12 20.29
CA SER A 146 16.72 13.60 18.90
C SER A 146 18.03 13.36 18.12
N GLY A 147 19.07 12.82 18.76
CA GLY A 147 20.36 12.47 18.13
C GLY A 147 20.54 10.96 17.94
N PRO A 148 21.63 10.52 17.27
CA PRO A 148 22.00 9.12 17.22
C PRO A 148 22.24 8.56 18.63
N PHE A 149 21.72 7.37 18.90
CA PHE A 149 21.80 6.76 20.23
C PHE A 149 22.17 5.29 20.15
N GLN A 150 22.93 4.81 21.13
CA GLN A 150 23.46 3.45 21.18
C GLN A 150 23.34 2.87 22.59
N GLY A 151 23.30 1.55 22.70
CA GLY A 151 23.17 0.83 23.96
C GLY A 151 23.31 -0.67 23.78
N THR A 152 22.87 -1.44 24.76
CA THR A 152 22.96 -2.90 24.77
C THR A 152 21.61 -3.55 25.10
N LEU A 153 21.34 -4.70 24.46
CA LEU A 153 20.04 -5.37 24.47
C LEU A 153 19.69 -6.05 25.80
N ASP A 154 20.68 -6.29 26.65
CA ASP A 154 20.52 -6.75 28.04
C ASP A 154 19.99 -5.64 28.97
N VAL A 155 20.32 -4.38 28.67
CA VAL A 155 19.85 -3.20 29.43
C VAL A 155 18.54 -2.66 28.86
N ARG A 156 18.35 -2.72 27.53
CA ARG A 156 17.13 -2.25 26.86
C ARG A 156 16.72 -3.24 25.75
N PRO A 157 15.86 -4.22 26.06
CA PRO A 157 15.47 -5.27 25.13
C PRO A 157 14.84 -4.74 23.84
N LEU A 158 15.01 -5.50 22.75
CA LEU A 158 14.49 -5.11 21.44
C LEU A 158 12.98 -4.79 21.42
N PRO A 159 12.08 -5.53 22.12
CA PRO A 159 10.65 -5.19 22.11
C PRO A 159 10.36 -3.82 22.74
N THR A 160 11.02 -3.46 23.84
CA THR A 160 10.97 -2.10 24.42
C THR A 160 11.54 -1.07 23.44
N LEU A 161 12.70 -1.34 22.85
CA LEU A 161 13.39 -0.46 21.89
C LEU A 161 12.59 -0.18 20.61
N LEU A 162 11.83 -1.16 20.10
CA LEU A 162 10.90 -0.96 18.98
C LEU A 162 9.75 -0.01 19.36
N LEU A 163 9.19 -0.17 20.57
CA LEU A 163 8.13 0.70 21.08
C LEU A 163 8.66 2.10 21.46
N ASP A 164 9.93 2.23 21.87
CA ASP A 164 10.56 3.53 22.09
C ASP A 164 10.69 4.32 20.79
N ILE A 165 11.13 3.66 19.71
CA ILE A 165 11.22 4.28 18.37
C ILE A 165 9.83 4.61 17.83
N TYR A 166 8.80 3.83 18.19
CA TYR A 166 7.40 4.14 17.89
C TYR A 166 6.88 5.37 18.66
N ASP A 167 7.06 5.42 19.98
CA ASP A 167 6.59 6.48 20.88
C ASP A 167 7.23 7.86 20.61
N ILE A 168 8.39 7.90 19.95
CA ILE A 168 9.08 9.12 19.49
C ILE A 168 8.92 9.36 17.97
N GLU A 169 8.19 8.49 17.27
CA GLU A 169 8.02 8.48 15.80
C GLU A 169 9.35 8.55 15.02
N GLY A 170 10.37 7.86 15.52
CA GLY A 170 11.73 7.90 15.00
C GLY A 170 11.81 7.49 13.53
N THR A 171 12.59 8.25 12.75
CA THR A 171 12.90 7.95 11.34
C THR A 171 14.42 7.80 11.20
N GLY A 172 14.86 6.61 10.78
CA GLY A 172 16.27 6.22 10.87
C GLY A 172 16.52 4.73 10.67
N VAL A 173 17.78 4.32 10.90
CA VAL A 173 18.22 2.93 10.82
C VAL A 173 18.68 2.45 12.20
N LEU A 174 18.09 1.36 12.69
CA LEU A 174 18.55 0.64 13.87
C LEU A 174 19.46 -0.52 13.44
N LEU A 175 20.76 -0.39 13.69
CA LEU A 175 21.69 -1.50 13.62
C LEU A 175 21.64 -2.30 14.93
N LEU A 176 21.58 -3.62 14.83
CA LEU A 176 21.69 -4.59 15.92
C LEU A 176 22.90 -5.49 15.67
N GLU A 177 23.74 -5.71 16.67
CA GLU A 177 24.97 -6.50 16.55
C GLU A 177 25.12 -7.54 17.66
N GLN A 178 25.26 -8.81 17.28
CA GLN A 178 25.58 -9.91 18.20
C GLN A 178 26.79 -10.71 17.67
N GLY A 179 27.99 -10.34 18.14
CA GLY A 179 29.26 -10.99 17.78
C GLY A 179 29.67 -10.76 16.32
N LYS A 180 29.25 -11.64 15.41
CA LYS A 180 29.41 -11.49 13.95
C LYS A 180 28.07 -11.37 13.20
N MET A 181 26.95 -11.52 13.90
CA MET A 181 25.62 -11.37 13.33
C MET A 181 25.21 -9.91 13.39
N GLN A 182 24.69 -9.39 12.29
CA GLN A 182 24.23 -8.01 12.16
C GLN A 182 22.86 -7.98 11.49
N LYS A 183 21.98 -7.12 12.00
CA LYS A 183 20.66 -6.83 11.44
C LYS A 183 20.43 -5.33 11.38
N GLU A 184 19.93 -4.82 10.28
CA GLU A 184 19.52 -3.42 10.13
C GLU A 184 18.00 -3.37 10.01
N ILE A 185 17.33 -2.54 10.81
CA ILE A 185 15.87 -2.33 10.77
C ILE A 185 15.62 -0.86 10.45
N PHE A 186 14.77 -0.60 9.46
CA PHE A 186 14.61 0.73 8.87
C PHE A 186 13.25 1.31 9.26
N PHE A 187 13.23 2.51 9.85
CA PHE A 187 12.04 3.11 10.45
C PHE A 187 11.63 4.40 9.75
N LEU A 188 10.33 4.58 9.59
CA LEU A 188 9.72 5.83 9.15
C LEU A 188 8.51 6.13 10.05
N PHE A 189 8.50 7.30 10.68
CA PHE A 189 7.48 7.69 11.67
C PHE A 189 7.23 6.59 12.73
N GLY A 190 8.32 6.01 13.25
CA GLY A 190 8.27 4.94 14.24
C GLY A 190 7.86 3.55 13.71
N ARG A 191 7.45 3.43 12.44
CA ARG A 191 7.00 2.15 11.84
C ARG A 191 8.14 1.48 11.05
N PRO A 192 8.43 0.18 11.28
CA PRO A 192 9.37 -0.57 10.46
C PRO A 192 8.92 -0.66 8.98
N MET A 193 9.77 -0.21 8.07
CA MET A 193 9.57 -0.23 6.61
C MET A 193 10.31 -1.36 5.91
N GLY A 194 11.32 -1.95 6.58
CA GLY A 194 12.17 -3.01 6.07
C GLY A 194 13.15 -3.51 7.14
N ALA A 195 13.78 -4.64 6.87
CA ALA A 195 14.87 -5.17 7.69
C ALA A 195 15.83 -6.01 6.85
N GLU A 196 17.14 -5.82 7.02
CA GLU A 196 18.22 -6.62 6.45
C GLU A 196 18.93 -7.46 7.52
N SER A 197 19.59 -8.53 7.11
CA SER A 197 20.22 -9.51 8.01
C SER A 197 21.35 -10.24 7.29
N ASN A 198 22.50 -10.40 7.95
CA ASN A 198 23.64 -11.15 7.41
C ASN A 198 23.55 -12.67 7.69
N ILE A 199 22.49 -13.14 8.35
CA ILE A 199 22.29 -14.54 8.74
C ILE A 199 21.86 -15.38 7.53
N ARG A 200 22.56 -16.48 7.26
CA ARG A 200 22.36 -17.29 6.04
C ARG A 200 20.91 -17.72 5.80
N HIS A 201 20.23 -18.28 6.80
CA HIS A 201 18.84 -18.75 6.64
C HIS A 201 17.79 -17.61 6.63
N GLU A 202 18.20 -16.36 6.90
CA GLU A 202 17.35 -15.17 6.76
C GLU A 202 17.60 -14.40 5.43
N MET A 203 18.47 -14.91 4.56
CA MET A 203 18.64 -14.36 3.21
C MET A 203 17.46 -14.75 2.30
N LEU A 204 17.05 -13.84 1.41
CA LEU A 204 15.83 -13.97 0.61
C LEU A 204 15.77 -15.25 -0.23
N GLY A 205 16.87 -15.62 -0.89
CA GLY A 205 16.95 -16.84 -1.68
C GLY A 205 16.70 -18.11 -0.86
N ASN A 206 17.42 -18.29 0.24
CA ASN A 206 17.21 -19.41 1.17
C ASN A 206 15.79 -19.45 1.73
N TYR A 207 15.21 -18.30 2.09
CA TYR A 207 13.83 -18.23 2.57
C TYR A 207 12.81 -18.66 1.50
N LEU A 208 13.02 -18.28 0.23
CA LEU A 208 12.19 -18.72 -0.89
C LEU A 208 12.35 -20.23 -1.18
N VAL A 209 13.54 -20.80 -0.99
CA VAL A 209 13.76 -22.27 -1.04
C VAL A 209 13.02 -22.97 0.10
N THR A 210 13.09 -22.48 1.34
CA THR A 210 12.35 -23.04 2.50
C THR A 210 10.83 -22.93 2.36
N LYS A 211 10.34 -22.03 1.50
CA LYS A 211 8.91 -21.92 1.13
C LYS A 211 8.54 -22.63 -0.18
N SER A 212 9.46 -23.40 -0.76
CA SER A 212 9.29 -24.11 -2.04
C SER A 212 8.89 -23.22 -3.22
N VAL A 213 9.21 -21.92 -3.16
CA VAL A 213 8.92 -20.93 -4.21
C VAL A 213 9.96 -20.99 -5.32
N ILE A 214 11.21 -21.30 -4.97
CA ILE A 214 12.31 -21.56 -5.92
C ILE A 214 13.03 -22.85 -5.52
N THR A 215 13.57 -23.57 -6.50
CA THR A 215 14.42 -24.74 -6.22
C THR A 215 15.83 -24.31 -5.85
N GLU A 216 16.57 -25.13 -5.08
CA GLU A 216 17.95 -24.82 -4.71
C GLU A 216 18.87 -24.67 -5.93
N LYS A 217 18.62 -25.41 -7.02
CA LYS A 217 19.30 -25.20 -8.31
C LYS A 217 19.03 -23.80 -8.86
N ARG A 218 17.77 -23.36 -8.91
CA ARG A 218 17.40 -22.03 -9.45
C ARG A 218 17.92 -20.89 -8.56
N HIS A 219 17.96 -21.10 -7.25
CA HIS A 219 18.57 -20.19 -6.29
C HIS A 219 20.06 -19.95 -6.58
N GLN A 220 20.83 -21.01 -6.87
CA GLN A 220 22.25 -20.90 -7.22
C GLN A 220 22.46 -20.20 -8.58
N GLU A 221 21.62 -20.47 -9.58
CA GLU A 221 21.63 -19.78 -10.88
C GLU A 221 21.41 -18.26 -10.73
N LEU A 222 20.37 -17.86 -9.99
CA LEU A 222 20.06 -16.44 -9.73
C LEU A 222 21.14 -15.74 -8.89
N LEU A 223 21.77 -16.45 -7.93
CA LEU A 223 22.92 -15.94 -7.19
C LEU A 223 24.16 -15.71 -8.08
N ALA A 224 24.40 -16.61 -9.05
CA ALA A 224 25.48 -16.43 -10.03
C ALA A 224 25.20 -15.24 -10.95
N GLN A 225 23.96 -15.11 -11.44
CA GLN A 225 23.52 -13.96 -12.25
C GLN A 225 23.71 -12.64 -11.49
N ALA A 226 23.21 -12.53 -10.25
CA ALA A 226 23.32 -11.33 -9.43
C ALA A 226 24.79 -10.91 -9.17
N LYS A 227 25.69 -11.87 -8.93
CA LYS A 227 27.13 -11.62 -8.79
C LYS A 227 27.76 -11.12 -10.09
N ASN A 228 27.40 -11.71 -11.22
CA ASN A 228 27.96 -11.35 -12.52
C ASN A 228 27.49 -9.96 -13.00
N THR A 229 26.25 -9.58 -12.74
CA THR A 229 25.69 -8.27 -13.12
C THR A 229 25.84 -7.18 -12.05
N ARG A 230 26.34 -7.52 -10.85
CA ARG A 230 26.48 -6.64 -9.68
C ARG A 230 25.16 -5.98 -9.22
N VAL A 231 24.04 -6.67 -9.35
CA VAL A 231 22.73 -6.21 -8.83
C VAL A 231 22.36 -6.96 -7.53
N SER A 232 21.44 -6.41 -6.74
CA SER A 232 20.92 -7.11 -5.56
C SER A 232 20.15 -8.38 -5.97
N PHE A 233 20.14 -9.41 -5.12
CA PHE A 233 19.43 -10.67 -5.42
C PHE A 233 17.93 -10.45 -5.68
N LEU A 234 17.29 -9.52 -4.94
CA LEU A 234 15.91 -9.11 -5.20
C LEU A 234 15.74 -8.52 -6.60
N LYS A 235 16.66 -7.66 -7.05
CA LYS A 235 16.63 -7.11 -8.40
C LYS A 235 16.87 -8.18 -9.46
N ALA A 236 17.84 -9.09 -9.29
CA ALA A 236 18.05 -10.20 -10.22
C ALA A 236 16.81 -11.12 -10.35
N LEU A 237 16.08 -11.32 -9.26
CA LEU A 237 14.87 -12.14 -9.23
C LEU A 237 13.66 -11.44 -9.90
N LEU A 238 13.57 -10.11 -9.84
CA LEU A 238 12.59 -9.32 -10.60
C LEU A 238 12.96 -9.16 -12.08
N ASP A 239 14.23 -8.86 -12.38
CA ASP A 239 14.77 -8.70 -13.75
C ASP A 239 14.66 -10.01 -14.57
N SER A 240 14.51 -11.17 -13.91
CA SER A 240 14.30 -12.48 -14.55
C SER A 240 12.95 -12.60 -15.29
N LYS A 241 11.93 -11.82 -14.87
CA LYS A 241 10.53 -11.90 -15.35
C LYS A 241 9.81 -13.25 -15.16
N GLU A 242 10.42 -14.22 -14.47
CA GLU A 242 9.80 -15.52 -14.15
C GLU A 242 8.80 -15.43 -12.98
N PHE A 243 8.94 -14.42 -12.13
CA PHE A 243 8.14 -14.24 -10.92
C PHE A 243 7.34 -12.94 -11.00
N ASP A 244 6.07 -13.03 -10.62
CA ASP A 244 5.22 -11.85 -10.44
C ASP A 244 5.79 -10.92 -9.34
N GLN A 245 5.87 -9.63 -9.66
CA GLN A 245 6.38 -8.60 -8.77
C GLN A 245 5.56 -8.50 -7.48
N GLU A 246 4.23 -8.68 -7.52
CA GLU A 246 3.40 -8.62 -6.31
C GLU A 246 3.67 -9.81 -5.38
N LEU A 247 3.78 -11.03 -5.93
CA LEU A 247 4.16 -12.23 -5.19
C LEU A 247 5.54 -12.13 -4.53
N VAL A 248 6.55 -11.64 -5.27
CA VAL A 248 7.91 -11.41 -4.74
C VAL A 248 7.89 -10.40 -3.59
N MET A 249 7.15 -9.31 -3.75
CA MET A 249 6.95 -8.27 -2.73
C MET A 249 6.26 -8.82 -1.47
N LYS A 250 5.26 -9.69 -1.62
CA LYS A 250 4.57 -10.37 -0.51
C LYS A 250 5.50 -11.27 0.32
N TYR A 251 6.39 -12.01 -0.34
CA TYR A 251 7.40 -12.81 0.36
C TYR A 251 8.48 -11.94 1.00
N HIS A 252 8.89 -10.83 0.38
CA HIS A 252 9.80 -9.86 0.97
C HIS A 252 9.23 -9.23 2.25
N ALA A 253 7.99 -8.74 2.23
CA ALA A 253 7.31 -8.18 3.41
C ALA A 253 7.15 -9.22 4.53
N SER A 254 6.92 -10.48 4.17
CA SER A 254 6.85 -11.59 5.14
C SER A 254 8.22 -11.86 5.79
N LEU A 255 9.31 -11.81 5.01
CA LEU A 255 10.68 -12.01 5.49
C LEU A 255 11.14 -10.87 6.41
N VAL A 256 10.72 -9.62 6.17
CA VAL A 256 10.99 -8.49 7.09
C VAL A 256 10.44 -8.81 8.50
N LYS A 257 9.21 -9.30 8.60
CA LYS A 257 8.60 -9.68 9.89
C LYS A 257 9.38 -10.82 10.56
N VAL A 258 9.80 -11.84 9.81
CA VAL A 258 10.62 -12.95 10.33
C VAL A 258 11.97 -12.46 10.85
N ARG A 259 12.68 -11.60 10.11
CA ARG A 259 14.00 -11.05 10.52
C ARG A 259 13.93 -10.30 11.85
N ILE A 260 12.87 -9.52 12.07
CA ILE A 260 12.66 -8.76 13.30
C ILE A 260 12.25 -9.68 14.46
N VAL A 261 11.27 -10.57 14.27
CA VAL A 261 10.83 -11.51 15.34
C VAL A 261 11.96 -12.45 15.76
N ASN A 262 12.78 -12.94 14.83
CA ASN A 262 13.95 -13.74 15.16
C ASN A 262 15.01 -12.98 16.00
N ALA A 263 15.03 -11.64 15.92
CA ALA A 263 15.93 -10.80 16.72
C ALA A 263 15.43 -10.59 18.16
N PHE A 264 14.18 -10.98 18.50
CA PHE A 264 13.70 -10.90 19.89
C PHE A 264 14.43 -11.89 20.80
N ARG A 265 15.03 -12.94 20.22
CA ARG A 265 15.89 -13.93 20.91
C ARG A 265 17.31 -13.43 21.19
N TRP A 266 17.60 -12.14 20.94
CA TRP A 266 18.92 -11.55 21.17
C TRP A 266 18.96 -10.85 22.54
N HIS A 267 19.07 -11.63 23.61
CA HIS A 267 19.07 -11.14 24.99
C HIS A 267 20.42 -10.49 25.41
N SER A 268 21.37 -10.39 24.48
CA SER A 268 22.61 -9.65 24.60
C SER A 268 23.11 -9.23 23.22
N GLY A 269 23.82 -8.11 23.14
CA GLY A 269 24.29 -7.50 21.89
C GLY A 269 24.23 -5.98 21.96
N ASN A 270 24.87 -5.32 21.01
CA ASN A 270 24.84 -3.86 20.89
C ASN A 270 23.70 -3.43 19.96
N TYR A 271 23.19 -2.22 20.16
CA TYR A 271 22.33 -1.55 19.19
C TYR A 271 22.77 -0.09 18.98
N THR A 272 22.57 0.41 17.76
CA THR A 272 22.83 1.81 17.39
C THR A 272 21.73 2.31 16.45
N PHE A 273 20.99 3.33 16.87
CA PHE A 273 20.02 4.03 16.03
C PHE A 273 20.66 5.28 15.41
N SER A 274 20.60 5.37 14.08
CA SER A 274 21.07 6.51 13.28
C SER A 274 19.86 7.22 12.65
N PRO A 275 19.48 8.43 13.10
CA PRO A 275 18.37 9.18 12.51
C PRO A 275 18.69 9.65 11.08
N GLY A 276 17.68 9.66 10.21
CA GLY A 276 17.79 10.07 8.80
C GLY A 276 17.02 9.17 7.83
N ASP A 277 16.98 9.54 6.55
CA ASP A 277 16.20 8.90 5.48
C ASP A 277 17.07 8.21 4.40
N THR A 278 18.33 7.90 4.75
CA THR A 278 19.39 7.35 3.88
C THR A 278 19.10 5.97 3.26
N PHE A 279 17.97 5.36 3.61
CA PHE A 279 17.48 4.08 3.11
C PHE A 279 16.35 4.22 2.06
N SER A 280 15.89 5.43 1.78
CA SER A 280 14.72 5.73 0.96
C SER A 280 14.75 5.17 -0.48
N GLU A 281 15.95 5.03 -1.07
CA GLU A 281 16.18 4.39 -2.38
C GLU A 281 16.35 2.87 -2.32
N ARG A 282 16.67 2.30 -1.14
CA ARG A 282 17.15 0.92 -1.02
C ARG A 282 16.04 -0.11 -0.85
N LEU A 283 14.87 0.28 -0.33
CA LEU A 283 13.89 -0.65 0.23
C LEU A 283 12.51 -0.56 -0.43
N PRO A 284 11.90 -1.72 -0.79
CA PRO A 284 10.50 -1.77 -1.19
C PRO A 284 9.58 -1.47 0.00
N LYS A 285 8.70 -0.47 -0.15
CA LYS A 285 7.93 0.14 0.94
C LYS A 285 6.78 -0.76 1.39
N SER A 286 6.97 -1.49 2.49
CA SER A 286 5.91 -2.28 3.15
C SER A 286 5.91 -1.98 4.66
N PRO A 287 5.07 -1.05 5.14
CA PRO A 287 5.03 -0.71 6.56
C PRO A 287 4.50 -1.88 7.40
N VAL A 288 5.15 -2.12 8.53
CA VAL A 288 4.71 -3.07 9.55
C VAL A 288 4.24 -2.29 10.78
N ASP A 289 3.11 -2.71 11.35
CA ASP A 289 2.67 -2.26 12.67
C ASP A 289 3.64 -2.79 13.75
N PRO A 290 4.36 -1.92 14.49
CA PRO A 290 5.30 -2.35 15.51
C PRO A 290 4.61 -2.95 16.73
N VAL A 291 3.40 -2.51 17.11
CA VAL A 291 2.69 -3.00 18.31
C VAL A 291 2.21 -4.43 18.07
N ALA A 292 1.52 -4.70 16.96
CA ALA A 292 1.13 -6.06 16.62
C ALA A 292 2.34 -6.98 16.35
N LEU A 293 3.44 -6.47 15.78
CA LEU A 293 4.68 -7.23 15.59
C LEU A 293 5.32 -7.60 16.92
N VAL A 294 5.39 -6.67 17.88
CA VAL A 294 5.96 -6.89 19.21
C VAL A 294 5.16 -7.93 19.99
N PHE A 295 3.84 -7.77 20.10
CA PHE A 295 3.03 -8.73 20.86
C PHE A 295 2.95 -10.11 20.20
N ALA A 296 2.81 -10.19 18.87
CA ALA A 296 2.81 -11.47 18.17
C ALA A 296 4.19 -12.15 18.16
N GLY A 297 5.27 -11.37 18.21
CA GLY A 297 6.63 -11.87 18.36
C GLY A 297 6.88 -12.43 19.77
N LEU A 298 6.56 -11.68 20.82
CA LEU A 298 6.68 -12.13 22.22
C LEU A 298 5.91 -13.43 22.47
N LYS A 299 4.64 -13.51 22.03
CA LYS A 299 3.79 -14.71 22.19
C LYS A 299 4.29 -15.95 21.44
N ARG A 300 5.26 -15.82 20.52
CA ARG A 300 5.79 -16.93 19.69
C ARG A 300 7.30 -17.17 19.84
N GLY A 301 8.02 -16.23 20.43
CA GLY A 301 9.48 -16.17 20.38
C GLY A 301 10.18 -16.36 21.73
N ALA A 302 9.47 -16.17 22.84
CA ALA A 302 10.00 -16.21 24.20
C ALA A 302 10.29 -17.64 24.69
N ASP A 303 11.32 -17.79 25.53
CA ASP A 303 11.75 -19.06 26.09
C ASP A 303 11.15 -19.29 27.48
N LEU A 304 10.61 -20.49 27.73
CA LEU A 304 9.82 -20.80 28.93
C LEU A 304 10.68 -20.82 30.20
N ASP A 305 11.92 -21.27 30.09
CA ASP A 305 12.86 -21.32 31.22
C ASP A 305 13.35 -19.91 31.58
N GLU A 306 13.59 -19.05 30.58
CA GLU A 306 14.02 -17.65 30.81
C GLU A 306 12.88 -16.77 31.33
N ILE A 307 11.66 -16.92 30.79
CA ILE A 307 10.44 -16.30 31.33
C ILE A 307 10.33 -16.59 32.83
N THR A 308 10.47 -17.87 33.19
CA THR A 308 10.36 -18.36 34.56
C THR A 308 11.46 -17.77 35.43
N GLN A 309 12.72 -17.81 35.00
CA GLN A 309 13.85 -17.28 35.77
C GLN A 309 13.77 -15.75 35.98
N LYS A 310 13.41 -14.98 34.94
CA LYS A 310 13.27 -13.51 35.04
C LYS A 310 12.18 -13.11 36.03
N VAL A 311 11.01 -13.76 35.99
CA VAL A 311 9.88 -13.40 36.86
C VAL A 311 10.05 -13.95 38.29
N GLN A 312 10.70 -15.11 38.46
CA GLN A 312 10.93 -15.69 39.80
C GLN A 312 11.82 -14.83 40.71
N ASN A 313 12.84 -14.17 40.17
CA ASN A 313 13.79 -13.37 40.97
C ASN A 313 13.14 -12.17 41.67
N ASP A 314 12.06 -11.63 41.10
CA ASP A 314 11.33 -10.44 41.59
C ASP A 314 9.87 -10.77 41.95
N LEU A 315 9.56 -12.04 42.27
CA LEU A 315 8.21 -12.55 42.57
C LEU A 315 7.43 -11.79 43.68
N PHE A 316 8.18 -11.15 44.59
CA PHE A 316 7.66 -10.39 45.73
C PHE A 316 7.81 -8.87 45.57
N SER A 317 8.30 -8.41 44.41
CA SER A 317 8.48 -6.99 44.08
C SER A 317 7.19 -6.45 43.45
N ASN A 318 6.67 -5.32 43.94
CA ASN A 318 5.46 -4.71 43.40
C ASN A 318 5.71 -4.14 41.98
N LEU A 319 4.79 -4.43 41.05
CA LEU A 319 4.83 -3.91 39.68
C LEU A 319 4.19 -2.53 39.58
N LYS A 320 4.93 -1.52 39.12
CA LYS A 320 4.37 -0.21 38.77
C LYS A 320 4.20 -0.06 37.26
N PHE A 321 2.97 0.18 36.83
CA PHE A 321 2.60 0.51 35.45
C PHE A 321 2.90 1.99 35.13
N ASN A 322 3.03 2.31 33.83
CA ASN A 322 3.31 3.66 33.33
C ASN A 322 2.31 4.09 32.23
N GLU A 323 2.52 5.26 31.59
CA GLU A 323 1.65 5.74 30.50
C GLU A 323 1.54 4.74 29.33
N ARG A 324 2.63 4.04 28.95
CA ARG A 324 2.64 3.07 27.85
C ARG A 324 1.69 1.89 28.12
N TYR A 325 1.55 1.46 29.38
CA TYR A 325 0.51 0.50 29.76
C TYR A 325 -0.89 1.05 29.48
N ASN A 326 -1.19 2.28 29.89
CA ASN A 326 -2.52 2.87 29.70
C ASN A 326 -2.89 2.98 28.21
N THR A 327 -1.94 3.30 27.34
CA THR A 327 -2.15 3.38 25.90
C THR A 327 -2.32 2.01 25.23
N LEU A 328 -1.50 1.02 25.57
CA LEU A 328 -1.42 -0.27 24.83
C LEU A 328 -2.13 -1.45 25.53
N ARG A 329 -2.97 -1.16 26.54
CA ARG A 329 -3.69 -2.19 27.32
C ARG A 329 -4.67 -3.01 26.48
N GLU A 330 -5.39 -2.40 25.55
CA GLU A 330 -6.37 -3.13 24.73
C GLU A 330 -5.70 -4.14 23.80
N GLU A 331 -4.61 -3.73 23.14
CA GLU A 331 -3.82 -4.57 22.25
C GLU A 331 -3.12 -5.69 23.01
N PHE A 332 -2.62 -5.41 24.22
CA PHE A 332 -2.09 -6.43 25.12
C PHE A 332 -3.16 -7.48 25.46
N VAL A 333 -4.33 -7.03 25.94
CA VAL A 333 -5.46 -7.91 26.29
C VAL A 333 -5.91 -8.73 25.08
N ARG A 334 -5.96 -8.13 23.88
CA ARG A 334 -6.32 -8.83 22.63
C ARG A 334 -5.37 -9.97 22.27
N VAL A 335 -4.09 -9.88 22.65
CA VAL A 335 -3.08 -10.91 22.31
C VAL A 335 -2.87 -11.91 23.46
N PHE A 336 -2.92 -11.47 24.72
CA PHE A 336 -2.54 -12.27 25.88
C PHE A 336 -3.69 -12.61 26.85
N GLY A 337 -4.81 -11.89 26.79
CA GLY A 337 -5.89 -11.95 27.77
C GLY A 337 -5.76 -10.89 28.87
N ASP A 338 -6.83 -10.67 29.63
CA ASP A 338 -6.91 -9.70 30.74
C ASP A 338 -6.72 -10.34 32.13
N THR A 339 -6.69 -11.67 32.20
CA THR A 339 -6.90 -12.45 33.43
C THR A 339 -5.92 -12.09 34.55
N VAL A 340 -4.64 -11.86 34.23
CA VAL A 340 -3.61 -11.48 35.21
C VAL A 340 -3.71 -9.98 35.54
N LEU A 341 -4.11 -9.12 34.59
CA LEU A 341 -4.31 -7.69 34.83
C LEU A 341 -5.51 -7.40 35.75
N VAL A 342 -6.63 -8.10 35.56
CA VAL A 342 -7.80 -8.03 36.45
C VAL A 342 -7.42 -8.46 37.87
N GLN A 343 -6.62 -9.52 37.99
CA GLN A 343 -6.13 -10.03 39.27
C GLN A 343 -5.17 -9.03 39.96
N LEU A 344 -4.15 -8.53 39.25
CA LEU A 344 -3.18 -7.57 39.80
C LEU A 344 -3.84 -6.24 40.23
N ALA A 345 -4.91 -5.82 39.56
CA ALA A 345 -5.73 -4.67 39.94
C ALA A 345 -6.53 -4.90 41.24
N GLN A 346 -6.86 -6.15 41.58
CA GLN A 346 -7.51 -6.50 42.85
C GLN A 346 -6.52 -6.73 44.00
N THR A 347 -5.33 -7.26 43.72
CA THR A 347 -4.33 -7.64 44.75
C THR A 347 -3.32 -6.54 45.07
N GLY A 348 -3.30 -5.43 44.34
CA GLY A 348 -2.36 -4.34 44.59
C GLY A 348 -0.97 -4.57 43.98
N THR A 349 -0.91 -5.14 42.78
CA THR A 349 0.30 -5.30 41.94
C THR A 349 1.38 -6.31 42.38
N ASN A 350 1.12 -7.12 43.40
CA ASN A 350 1.98 -8.23 43.80
C ASN A 350 1.72 -9.49 42.94
N ILE A 351 2.80 -10.11 42.43
CA ILE A 351 2.76 -11.30 41.57
C ILE A 351 2.43 -12.57 42.38
N ALA A 352 2.98 -12.70 43.59
CA ALA A 352 2.74 -13.88 44.43
C ALA A 352 1.25 -14.07 44.75
N ASP A 353 0.52 -12.99 45.02
CA ASP A 353 -0.93 -13.01 45.26
C ASP A 353 -1.75 -13.33 44.01
N ALA A 354 -1.20 -13.09 42.82
CA ALA A 354 -1.85 -13.47 41.56
C ALA A 354 -1.82 -14.99 41.35
N LEU A 355 -0.66 -15.62 41.60
CA LEU A 355 -0.47 -17.07 41.58
C LEU A 355 -1.27 -17.78 42.68
N ALA A 356 -1.35 -17.20 43.88
CA ALA A 356 -1.98 -17.81 45.05
C ALA A 356 -3.48 -18.15 44.90
N LYS A 357 -4.19 -17.53 43.94
CA LYS A 357 -5.61 -17.87 43.65
C LYS A 357 -5.80 -18.92 42.55
N GLY A 358 -4.75 -19.65 42.14
CA GLY A 358 -4.86 -20.80 41.24
C GLY A 358 -4.97 -20.46 39.75
N LEU A 359 -4.42 -19.32 39.32
CA LEU A 359 -4.14 -19.08 37.90
C LEU A 359 -2.98 -19.97 37.44
N ASP A 360 -3.00 -20.39 36.17
CA ASP A 360 -1.88 -21.12 35.56
C ASP A 360 -0.58 -20.29 35.65
N PRO A 361 0.49 -20.82 36.30
CA PRO A 361 1.75 -20.11 36.42
C PRO A 361 2.37 -19.70 35.07
N MET A 362 2.21 -20.52 34.02
CA MET A 362 2.82 -20.21 32.72
C MET A 362 2.14 -19.02 32.04
N THR A 363 0.81 -18.93 32.13
CA THR A 363 0.02 -17.76 31.72
C THR A 363 0.42 -16.52 32.52
N VAL A 364 0.57 -16.65 33.84
CA VAL A 364 1.00 -15.54 34.72
C VAL A 364 2.39 -15.03 34.34
N TYR A 365 3.39 -15.91 34.26
CA TYR A 365 4.76 -15.51 33.90
C TYR A 365 4.85 -14.95 32.48
N THR A 366 4.15 -15.55 31.50
CA THR A 366 4.16 -15.08 30.10
C THR A 366 3.56 -13.67 29.98
N GLN A 367 2.46 -13.38 30.68
CA GLN A 367 1.86 -12.03 30.68
C GLN A 367 2.78 -11.01 31.34
N ILE A 368 3.37 -11.33 32.50
CA ILE A 368 4.26 -10.42 33.22
C ILE A 368 5.56 -10.17 32.44
N TYR A 369 6.15 -11.21 31.86
CA TYR A 369 7.30 -11.09 30.95
C TYR A 369 7.00 -10.15 29.79
N ALA A 370 5.85 -10.30 29.12
CA ALA A 370 5.47 -9.41 28.02
C ALA A 370 5.24 -7.95 28.45
N LEU A 371 4.74 -7.69 29.67
CA LEU A 371 4.59 -6.32 30.21
C LEU A 371 5.94 -5.68 30.58
N LEU A 372 6.90 -6.46 31.07
CA LEU A 372 8.26 -6.00 31.39
C LEU A 372 9.08 -5.75 30.12
N GLU A 373 9.11 -6.71 29.19
CA GLU A 373 9.90 -6.65 27.94
C GLU A 373 9.41 -5.55 26.97
N THR A 374 8.18 -5.07 27.12
CA THR A 374 7.64 -3.90 26.39
C THR A 374 7.79 -2.58 27.14
N GLY A 375 8.25 -2.61 28.39
CA GLY A 375 8.40 -1.43 29.25
C GLY A 375 7.06 -0.82 29.68
N MET A 376 6.00 -1.62 29.81
CA MET A 376 4.68 -1.18 30.29
C MET A 376 4.60 -1.18 31.82
N CYS A 377 5.40 -2.01 32.48
CA CYS A 377 5.62 -1.97 33.92
C CYS A 377 7.10 -2.12 34.29
N TYR A 378 7.42 -1.84 35.55
CA TYR A 378 8.73 -2.07 36.15
C TYR A 378 8.59 -2.43 37.64
N PHE A 379 9.58 -3.12 38.20
CA PHE A 379 9.63 -3.46 39.62
C PHE A 379 10.02 -2.25 40.49
N VAL A 380 9.26 -2.02 41.56
CA VAL A 380 9.56 -0.98 42.55
C VAL A 380 10.51 -1.53 43.61
N LYS A 381 11.75 -1.04 43.63
CA LYS A 381 12.74 -1.37 44.67
C LYS A 381 12.46 -0.56 45.95
N ASP A 382 11.75 -1.15 46.90
CA ASP A 382 11.55 -0.58 48.25
C ASP A 382 12.71 -0.99 49.19
N PRO A 383 13.49 -0.03 49.73
CA PRO A 383 14.56 -0.33 50.69
C PRO A 383 14.10 -1.03 51.97
N ASN A 384 12.83 -0.91 52.37
CA ASN A 384 12.31 -1.50 53.61
C ASN A 384 11.79 -2.94 53.42
N ALA A 385 11.52 -3.39 52.19
CA ALA A 385 10.99 -4.73 51.92
C ALA A 385 11.93 -5.85 52.42
N GLN A 386 13.25 -5.63 52.35
CA GLN A 386 14.25 -6.58 52.87
C GLN A 386 14.17 -6.78 54.40
N ALA A 387 13.66 -5.80 55.15
CA ALA A 387 13.43 -5.95 56.59
C ALA A 387 12.18 -6.82 56.87
N ALA A 388 11.09 -6.61 56.13
CA ALA A 388 9.85 -7.38 56.29
C ALA A 388 10.06 -8.88 56.02
N ALA A 389 10.81 -9.20 54.95
CA ALA A 389 11.19 -10.57 54.57
C ALA A 389 11.94 -11.35 55.67
N SER A 390 12.52 -10.66 56.67
CA SER A 390 13.25 -11.29 57.78
C SER A 390 12.34 -11.84 58.90
N SER A 391 11.04 -11.52 58.91
CA SER A 391 10.16 -11.73 60.07
C SER A 391 9.00 -12.72 59.89
N MET A 392 8.70 -13.16 58.65
CA MET A 392 7.72 -14.21 58.39
C MET A 392 8.41 -15.53 58.03
N ARG A 393 8.23 -16.55 58.89
CA ARG A 393 8.57 -17.95 58.60
C ARG A 393 7.30 -18.77 58.47
N MET A 394 7.04 -19.30 57.27
CA MET A 394 6.51 -20.65 56.97
C MET A 394 5.92 -20.68 55.55
N PRO A 395 5.89 -21.84 54.87
CA PRO A 395 6.73 -23.05 55.04
C PRO A 395 7.89 -23.06 54.03
N VAL A 396 8.78 -24.05 54.11
CA VAL A 396 9.61 -24.41 52.95
C VAL A 396 8.72 -25.22 52.01
N VAL A 397 8.56 -24.75 50.78
CA VAL A 397 8.10 -25.58 49.65
C VAL A 397 9.37 -26.08 48.97
N ASP A 398 9.59 -27.39 48.95
CA ASP A 398 10.79 -27.97 48.34
C ASP A 398 10.83 -27.71 46.82
N ASP A 399 12.00 -27.34 46.33
CA ASP A 399 12.30 -27.12 44.92
C ASP A 399 12.02 -28.40 44.08
N PRO A 400 11.03 -28.38 43.15
CA PRO A 400 10.68 -29.55 42.34
C PRO A 400 11.77 -29.97 41.34
N LEU A 401 12.72 -29.09 41.00
CA LEU A 401 13.73 -29.30 39.95
C LEU A 401 15.18 -29.29 40.46
N SER A 402 15.38 -29.21 41.79
CA SER A 402 16.70 -29.43 42.39
C SER A 402 17.29 -30.76 41.95
N ILE A 403 18.52 -30.74 41.42
CA ILE A 403 19.26 -31.92 40.98
C ILE A 403 19.48 -32.94 42.13
N SER A 404 19.40 -32.48 43.39
CA SER A 404 19.42 -33.35 44.58
C SER A 404 18.17 -34.22 44.73
N ASN A 405 17.00 -33.76 44.26
CA ASN A 405 15.74 -34.50 44.29
C ASN A 405 15.62 -35.44 43.09
N ILE A 406 16.04 -35.02 41.90
CA ILE A 406 16.09 -35.87 40.69
C ILE A 406 16.96 -37.12 40.93
N ARG A 407 18.08 -36.98 41.68
CA ARG A 407 18.91 -38.13 42.09
C ARG A 407 18.28 -39.07 43.11
N LYS A 408 17.25 -38.67 43.86
CA LYS A 408 16.49 -39.56 44.77
C LYS A 408 15.40 -40.37 44.06
N VAL A 409 14.88 -39.87 42.94
CA VAL A 409 13.81 -40.55 42.18
C VAL A 409 14.36 -41.64 41.25
N LEU A 410 15.58 -41.48 40.73
CA LEU A 410 16.14 -42.40 39.73
C LEU A 410 16.96 -43.58 40.29
N TYR A 411 17.47 -43.50 41.53
CA TYR A 411 18.10 -44.65 42.21
C TYR A 411 17.95 -44.58 43.74
N GLN A 412 17.00 -45.35 44.29
CA GLN A 412 17.25 -46.11 45.51
C GLN A 412 17.14 -47.61 45.17
N PRO A 413 18.19 -48.41 45.42
CA PRO A 413 18.11 -49.86 45.25
C PRO A 413 17.44 -50.51 46.46
N GLU A 414 16.51 -51.43 46.21
CA GLU A 414 16.37 -52.57 47.10
C GLU A 414 17.56 -53.53 46.86
N SER A 415 18.05 -54.14 47.93
CA SER A 415 19.12 -55.15 47.92
C SER A 415 18.99 -55.99 49.21
N PRO A 416 19.51 -57.23 49.29
CA PRO A 416 20.23 -58.03 48.28
C PRO A 416 19.26 -58.98 47.50
N ASP A 417 19.63 -59.84 46.55
CA ASP A 417 20.67 -60.89 46.50
C ASP A 417 21.17 -61.19 45.08
N GLY A 418 22.33 -61.87 44.96
CA GLY A 418 22.70 -62.64 43.75
C GLY A 418 23.67 -62.00 42.75
N GLU A 419 24.98 -62.08 43.05
CA GLU A 419 26.09 -62.55 42.17
C GLU A 419 26.21 -62.05 40.70
N ILE A 420 27.33 -61.41 40.29
CA ILE A 420 28.50 -61.99 39.53
C ILE A 420 28.07 -62.59 38.15
N SER A 421 28.53 -62.20 36.95
CA SER A 421 29.88 -61.80 36.42
C SER A 421 29.74 -61.10 35.03
N VAL A 422 30.60 -60.16 34.57
CA VAL A 422 31.93 -60.27 33.91
C VAL A 422 31.95 -60.76 32.42
N VAL A 423 32.38 -59.86 31.51
CA VAL A 423 32.99 -60.06 30.16
C VAL A 423 32.09 -60.41 28.94
N ALA A 424 32.61 -60.07 27.76
CA ALA A 424 31.99 -60.14 26.43
C ALA A 424 32.30 -61.43 25.66
N ASP A 425 31.60 -61.68 24.54
CA ASP A 425 32.25 -61.76 23.21
C ASP A 425 31.28 -61.78 22.01
N MET A 426 31.82 -61.56 20.81
CA MET A 426 31.22 -61.95 19.50
C MET A 426 31.82 -63.33 19.06
N PRO A 427 31.30 -64.12 18.08
CA PRO A 427 30.49 -63.71 16.91
C PRO A 427 29.40 -64.70 16.39
N MET A 428 28.84 -64.34 15.22
CA MET A 428 28.21 -65.16 14.14
C MET A 428 28.95 -66.50 13.85
N PRO A 429 28.36 -67.58 13.22
CA PRO A 429 27.80 -67.50 11.85
C PRO A 429 26.84 -68.58 11.26
N SER A 430 26.28 -68.28 10.08
CA SER A 430 25.93 -69.21 8.95
C SER A 430 24.81 -70.26 9.16
N SER A 431 24.24 -70.97 8.16
CA SER A 431 24.42 -70.99 6.68
C SER A 431 23.14 -71.50 5.98
N ALA A 432 23.00 -71.30 4.66
CA ALA A 432 22.04 -71.99 3.79
C ALA A 432 22.76 -72.79 2.67
N PRO A 433 22.11 -73.83 2.11
CA PRO A 433 22.11 -74.14 0.67
C PRO A 433 20.64 -74.21 0.11
N ALA A 434 20.30 -73.93 -1.15
CA ALA A 434 20.90 -74.25 -2.47
C ALA A 434 20.56 -75.70 -2.95
N ASP A 435 20.34 -76.01 -4.23
CA ASP A 435 20.23 -75.23 -5.50
C ASP A 435 18.78 -75.43 -6.11
N ASP A 436 18.37 -75.31 -7.38
CA ASP A 436 18.92 -75.06 -8.75
C ASP A 436 17.71 -74.60 -9.64
N GLY A 437 17.75 -74.07 -10.89
CA GLY A 437 18.83 -73.76 -11.83
C GLY A 437 18.36 -73.32 -13.23
N LEU A 438 19.31 -72.83 -14.05
CA LEU A 438 19.40 -72.80 -15.53
C LEU A 438 18.27 -72.16 -16.43
N ILE A 439 18.52 -71.38 -17.51
CA ILE A 439 19.52 -70.35 -17.94
C ILE A 439 18.82 -69.48 -19.03
N LEU A 440 19.03 -68.14 -19.10
CA LEU A 440 19.37 -67.34 -20.33
C LEU A 440 19.17 -65.81 -20.15
N ASP A 441 20.13 -65.03 -20.65
CA ASP A 441 20.12 -63.55 -20.69
C ASP A 441 19.24 -62.98 -21.83
N ILE A 442 18.60 -61.81 -21.65
CA ILE A 442 19.14 -60.46 -21.98
C ILE A 442 18.41 -59.39 -21.07
N PRO A 443 18.65 -58.06 -21.11
CA PRO A 443 18.47 -57.20 -19.92
C PRO A 443 17.08 -56.58 -19.79
N MET A 444 16.66 -56.29 -18.56
CA MET A 444 15.48 -55.48 -18.26
C MET A 444 15.73 -54.47 -17.12
N GLU A 445 14.88 -53.45 -17.11
CA GLU A 445 14.98 -52.24 -16.28
C GLU A 445 14.83 -52.51 -14.78
N VAL A 446 15.33 -51.58 -13.95
CA VAL A 446 15.01 -51.54 -12.51
C VAL A 446 13.55 -51.12 -12.39
N ASP A 447 12.68 -52.08 -12.05
CA ASP A 447 11.23 -51.87 -12.07
C ASP A 447 10.73 -51.02 -10.90
N ASP A 448 10.58 -49.71 -11.14
CA ASP A 448 10.04 -48.73 -10.18
C ASP A 448 8.67 -49.15 -9.59
N ASN A 449 7.89 -49.99 -10.29
CA ASN A 449 6.63 -50.51 -9.74
C ASN A 449 6.83 -51.24 -8.42
N VAL A 450 7.91 -52.02 -8.25
CA VAL A 450 8.11 -52.83 -7.03
C VAL A 450 8.30 -51.94 -5.79
N ASN A 451 8.94 -50.77 -5.96
CA ASN A 451 9.17 -49.84 -4.87
C ASN A 451 7.93 -48.99 -4.54
N GLU A 452 7.15 -48.56 -5.53
CA GLU A 452 5.85 -47.92 -5.25
C GLU A 452 4.77 -48.93 -4.79
N ASP A 453 4.86 -50.22 -5.14
CA ASP A 453 4.01 -51.28 -4.57
C ASP A 453 4.29 -51.47 -3.07
N LYS A 454 5.57 -51.51 -2.67
CA LYS A 454 5.98 -51.54 -1.25
C LYS A 454 5.42 -50.33 -0.49
N LYS A 455 5.61 -49.11 -1.02
CA LYS A 455 5.08 -47.87 -0.40
C LYS A 455 3.56 -47.84 -0.39
N ARG A 456 2.88 -48.31 -1.44
CA ARG A 456 1.41 -48.35 -1.50
C ARG A 456 0.84 -49.28 -0.43
N ARG A 457 1.35 -50.51 -0.30
CA ARG A 457 0.91 -51.46 0.74
C ARG A 457 1.17 -50.94 2.15
N MET A 458 2.29 -50.25 2.37
CA MET A 458 2.57 -49.58 3.64
C MET A 458 1.58 -48.44 3.92
N ARG A 459 1.25 -47.60 2.93
CA ARG A 459 0.25 -46.53 3.06
C ARG A 459 -1.18 -47.07 3.26
N GLU A 460 -1.54 -48.18 2.62
CA GLU A 460 -2.80 -48.90 2.84
C GLU A 460 -2.88 -49.44 4.27
N PHE A 461 -1.83 -50.15 4.75
CA PHE A 461 -1.77 -50.67 6.11
C PHE A 461 -1.75 -49.58 7.19
N TYR A 462 -1.19 -48.40 6.89
CA TYR A 462 -1.23 -47.23 7.76
C TYR A 462 -2.65 -46.68 7.98
N MET A 463 -3.51 -46.74 6.95
CA MET A 463 -4.91 -46.35 7.08
C MET A 463 -5.70 -47.40 7.87
N ASP A 464 -5.47 -48.69 7.59
CA ASP A 464 -6.07 -49.82 8.31
C ASP A 464 -5.90 -49.73 9.85
N ILE A 465 -4.74 -49.27 10.32
CA ILE A 465 -4.42 -49.04 11.74
C ILE A 465 -5.38 -48.06 12.44
N ARG A 466 -6.01 -47.15 11.69
CA ARG A 466 -6.95 -46.13 12.21
C ARG A 466 -8.40 -46.61 12.20
N GLU A 467 -8.72 -47.62 11.39
CA GLU A 467 -10.11 -48.05 11.13
C GLU A 467 -10.44 -49.44 11.68
N LYS A 468 -9.44 -50.30 11.93
CA LYS A 468 -9.62 -51.72 12.29
C LYS A 468 -9.11 -52.01 13.70
N ASP A 469 -9.84 -52.83 14.46
CA ASP A 469 -9.38 -53.30 15.76
C ASP A 469 -8.24 -54.33 15.67
N TYR A 470 -7.53 -54.60 16.77
CA TYR A 470 -6.35 -55.46 16.75
C TYR A 470 -6.64 -56.90 16.27
N PHE A 471 -7.87 -57.39 16.34
CA PHE A 471 -8.22 -58.72 15.81
C PHE A 471 -8.53 -58.65 14.32
N GLN A 472 -9.25 -57.61 13.88
CA GLN A 472 -9.53 -57.33 12.47
C GLN A 472 -8.25 -57.08 11.66
N LEU A 473 -7.31 -56.27 12.20
CA LEU A 473 -6.03 -55.95 11.58
C LEU A 473 -5.13 -57.19 11.38
N LEU A 474 -5.22 -58.16 12.29
CA LEU A 474 -4.49 -59.43 12.20
C LEU A 474 -5.24 -60.52 11.41
N GLY A 475 -6.51 -60.28 11.05
CA GLY A 475 -7.38 -61.26 10.39
C GLY A 475 -7.74 -62.46 11.28
N LEU A 476 -7.84 -62.26 12.60
CA LEU A 476 -8.04 -63.32 13.60
C LEU A 476 -9.38 -63.18 14.34
N SER A 477 -9.89 -64.30 14.86
CA SER A 477 -11.02 -64.28 15.80
C SER A 477 -10.59 -63.78 17.18
N PRO A 478 -11.46 -63.12 17.97
CA PRO A 478 -11.25 -62.88 19.40
C PRO A 478 -10.95 -64.15 20.23
N GLN A 479 -11.34 -65.34 19.75
CA GLN A 479 -10.98 -66.63 20.38
C GLN A 479 -9.62 -67.20 19.96
N ALA A 480 -8.87 -66.55 19.05
CA ALA A 480 -7.59 -67.07 18.57
C ALA A 480 -6.57 -67.25 19.70
N SER A 481 -5.78 -68.31 19.62
CA SER A 481 -4.73 -68.62 20.59
C SER A 481 -3.61 -67.58 20.57
N ASN A 482 -2.88 -67.46 21.67
CA ASN A 482 -1.77 -66.50 21.75
C ASN A 482 -0.60 -66.90 20.82
N GLN A 483 -0.52 -68.17 20.40
CA GLN A 483 0.44 -68.64 19.40
C GLN A 483 0.08 -68.15 17.98
N GLU A 484 -1.20 -68.20 17.59
CA GLU A 484 -1.67 -67.68 16.29
C GLU A 484 -1.51 -66.15 16.21
N ILE A 485 -1.81 -65.45 17.31
CA ILE A 485 -1.64 -64.00 17.43
C ILE A 485 -0.15 -63.60 17.30
N ALA A 486 0.74 -64.26 18.04
CA ALA A 486 2.18 -64.02 17.94
C ALA A 486 2.70 -64.28 16.52
N ALA A 487 2.35 -65.44 15.92
CA ALA A 487 2.77 -65.79 14.57
C ALA A 487 2.29 -64.79 13.50
N LYS A 488 1.10 -64.20 13.66
CA LYS A 488 0.58 -63.15 12.75
C LYS A 488 1.28 -61.81 12.92
N ILE A 489 1.56 -61.40 14.16
CA ILE A 489 2.32 -60.17 14.42
C ILE A 489 3.75 -60.32 13.90
N ASP A 490 4.41 -61.45 14.14
CA ASP A 490 5.76 -61.73 13.63
C ASP A 490 5.81 -61.81 12.10
N GLN A 491 4.72 -62.18 11.44
CA GLN A 491 4.62 -62.12 9.96
C GLN A 491 4.61 -60.67 9.48
N LEU A 492 3.79 -59.81 10.10
CA LEU A 492 3.62 -58.41 9.72
C LEU A 492 4.83 -57.54 10.09
N ALA A 493 5.40 -57.73 11.30
CA ALA A 493 6.59 -57.02 11.76
C ALA A 493 7.83 -57.32 10.88
N ARG A 494 7.92 -58.53 10.29
CA ARG A 494 8.95 -58.84 9.27
C ARG A 494 8.65 -58.15 7.94
N ALA A 495 7.39 -58.16 7.48
CA ALA A 495 6.99 -57.50 6.24
C ALA A 495 7.18 -55.98 6.26
N PHE A 496 6.99 -55.33 7.42
CA PHE A 496 7.20 -53.90 7.63
C PHE A 496 8.52 -53.55 8.32
N SER A 497 9.47 -54.49 8.40
CA SER A 497 10.79 -54.22 9.00
C SER A 497 11.60 -53.23 8.15
N MET A 498 12.36 -52.33 8.79
CA MET A 498 13.21 -51.35 8.08
C MET A 498 14.16 -51.99 7.06
N ALA A 499 14.60 -53.24 7.30
CA ALA A 499 15.43 -53.99 6.36
C ALA A 499 14.75 -54.30 5.01
N GLN A 500 13.41 -54.40 4.94
CA GLN A 500 12.66 -54.58 3.69
C GLN A 500 12.52 -53.29 2.87
N PHE A 501 12.81 -52.14 3.48
CA PHE A 501 12.72 -50.80 2.89
C PHE A 501 14.08 -50.10 2.78
N ALA A 502 15.19 -50.79 3.07
CA ALA A 502 16.54 -50.22 3.01
C ALA A 502 16.91 -49.70 1.61
N ASP A 503 16.36 -50.33 0.56
CA ASP A 503 16.57 -49.96 -0.84
C ASP A 503 15.54 -48.94 -1.38
N VAL A 504 14.71 -48.35 -0.50
CA VAL A 504 13.55 -47.53 -0.87
C VAL A 504 13.65 -46.14 -0.23
N ASP A 505 13.74 -45.08 -1.04
CA ASP A 505 13.60 -43.72 -0.51
C ASP A 505 12.15 -43.49 -0.03
N LEU A 506 12.00 -43.41 1.29
CA LEU A 506 10.74 -43.21 1.99
C LEU A 506 10.40 -41.73 2.19
N GLY A 507 11.37 -40.80 2.12
CA GLY A 507 11.16 -39.38 2.39
C GLY A 507 10.30 -39.11 3.64
N SER A 508 9.15 -38.45 3.45
CA SER A 508 8.20 -38.12 4.51
C SER A 508 7.32 -39.29 5.00
N ASP A 509 7.31 -40.43 4.31
CA ASP A 509 6.56 -41.62 4.74
C ASP A 509 7.32 -42.46 5.79
N HIS A 510 8.58 -42.13 6.12
CA HIS A 510 9.40 -42.89 7.09
C HIS A 510 8.74 -43.01 8.47
N ALA A 511 8.19 -41.91 9.00
CA ALA A 511 7.49 -41.88 10.29
C ALA A 511 6.27 -42.82 10.33
N LYS A 512 5.60 -43.05 9.19
CA LYS A 512 4.46 -43.98 9.10
C LYS A 512 4.89 -45.43 9.28
N LEU A 513 6.10 -45.79 8.84
CA LEU A 513 6.67 -47.12 9.04
C LEU A 513 7.02 -47.37 10.51
N GLU A 514 7.54 -46.34 11.20
CA GLU A 514 7.79 -46.38 12.65
C GLU A 514 6.48 -46.50 13.44
N GLU A 515 5.45 -45.71 13.10
CA GLU A 515 4.11 -45.82 13.70
C GLU A 515 3.48 -47.21 13.49
N ILE A 516 3.62 -47.82 12.30
CA ILE A 516 3.17 -49.21 12.03
C ILE A 516 3.85 -50.21 12.97
N LEU A 517 5.18 -50.12 13.12
CA LEU A 517 5.96 -51.06 13.93
C LEU A 517 5.65 -50.91 15.44
N GLU A 518 5.51 -49.68 15.94
CA GLU A 518 5.14 -49.44 17.34
C GLU A 518 3.69 -49.89 17.62
N TYR A 519 2.76 -49.67 16.69
CA TYR A 519 1.37 -50.14 16.83
C TYR A 519 1.28 -51.68 16.87
N LEU A 520 2.02 -52.39 16.00
CA LEU A 520 2.11 -53.86 16.03
C LEU A 520 2.72 -54.38 17.35
N LYS A 521 3.70 -53.67 17.90
CA LYS A 521 4.33 -53.94 19.20
C LYS A 521 3.36 -53.72 20.38
N ILE A 522 2.56 -52.65 20.36
CA ILE A 522 1.51 -52.40 21.36
C ILE A 522 0.40 -53.45 21.26
N ALA A 523 -0.02 -53.82 20.05
CA ALA A 523 -0.98 -54.90 19.82
C ALA A 523 -0.47 -56.23 20.41
N HIS A 524 0.81 -56.56 20.22
CA HIS A 524 1.43 -57.73 20.86
C HIS A 524 1.36 -57.65 22.39
N GLN A 525 1.78 -56.53 22.98
CA GLN A 525 1.77 -56.33 24.44
C GLN A 525 0.37 -56.29 25.07
N THR A 526 -0.67 -56.05 24.26
CA THR A 526 -2.07 -56.08 24.71
C THR A 526 -2.74 -57.44 24.51
N LEU A 527 -2.42 -58.17 23.42
CA LEU A 527 -3.06 -59.45 23.10
C LEU A 527 -2.33 -60.70 23.63
N SER A 528 -1.02 -60.63 23.88
CA SER A 528 -0.24 -61.77 24.40
C SER A 528 -0.42 -62.00 25.91
N ASP A 529 -0.78 -60.95 26.67
CA ASP A 529 -1.14 -61.01 28.10
C ASP A 529 -2.63 -61.38 28.25
N PRO A 530 -2.99 -62.49 28.91
CA PRO A 530 -4.40 -62.91 29.04
C PRO A 530 -5.31 -61.91 29.77
N ALA A 531 -4.80 -61.17 30.75
CA ALA A 531 -5.57 -60.18 31.50
C ALA A 531 -5.81 -58.92 30.67
N ARG A 532 -4.78 -58.44 29.95
CA ARG A 532 -4.92 -57.30 29.01
C ARG A 532 -5.81 -57.66 27.83
N LYS A 533 -5.69 -58.87 27.29
CA LYS A 533 -6.56 -59.40 26.22
C LYS A 533 -8.03 -59.44 26.66
N ALA A 534 -8.30 -59.92 27.87
CA ALA A 534 -9.65 -59.93 28.44
C ALA A 534 -10.20 -58.50 28.64
N ALA A 535 -9.41 -57.59 29.23
CA ALA A 535 -9.80 -56.20 29.42
C ALA A 535 -10.03 -55.47 28.07
N TYR A 536 -9.21 -55.75 27.05
CA TYR A 536 -9.36 -55.21 25.70
C TYR A 536 -10.62 -55.74 25.02
N ILE A 537 -10.90 -57.05 25.09
CA ILE A 537 -12.15 -57.64 24.56
C ILE A 537 -13.37 -57.03 25.28
N GLN A 538 -13.33 -56.90 26.60
CA GLN A 538 -14.42 -56.32 27.38
C GLN A 538 -14.63 -54.83 27.05
N LYS A 539 -13.55 -54.06 26.91
CA LYS A 539 -13.62 -52.65 26.45
C LYS A 539 -14.21 -52.57 25.05
N ASN A 540 -13.68 -53.34 24.09
CA ASN A 540 -14.13 -53.30 22.70
C ASN A 540 -15.58 -53.81 22.54
N GLN A 541 -16.05 -54.72 23.41
CA GLN A 541 -17.47 -55.07 23.50
C GLN A 541 -18.33 -53.93 24.10
N ALA A 542 -17.85 -53.21 25.11
CA ALA A 542 -18.54 -52.04 25.66
C ALA A 542 -18.57 -50.86 24.67
N ASP A 543 -17.49 -50.63 23.93
CA ASP A 543 -17.41 -49.59 22.89
C ASP A 543 -18.32 -49.97 21.69
N ARG A 544 -18.40 -51.24 21.31
CA ARG A 544 -19.42 -51.76 20.36
C ARG A 544 -20.86 -51.72 20.88
N GLN A 545 -21.09 -51.58 22.20
CA GLN A 545 -22.42 -51.35 22.80
C GLN A 545 -22.73 -49.86 23.03
N LYS A 546 -21.71 -48.98 23.01
CA LYS A 546 -21.89 -47.53 22.88
C LYS A 546 -22.09 -47.10 21.43
N GLY A 547 -21.63 -47.90 20.48
CA GLY A 547 -21.79 -47.69 19.04
C GLY A 547 -23.21 -47.94 18.51
N GLU A 548 -24.21 -47.22 19.02
CA GLU A 548 -25.22 -46.68 18.10
C GLU A 548 -24.47 -45.73 17.15
N SER A 549 -24.56 -45.97 15.84
CA SER A 549 -23.35 -45.86 15.02
C SER A 549 -22.96 -44.43 14.69
N ILE A 550 -21.64 -44.19 14.56
CA ILE A 550 -21.11 -42.99 13.89
C ILE A 550 -21.70 -42.88 12.47
N LEU A 551 -21.88 -44.04 11.80
CA LEU A 551 -22.54 -44.12 10.50
C LEU A 551 -24.03 -43.75 10.55
N ASP A 552 -24.71 -44.01 11.68
CA ASP A 552 -26.12 -43.64 11.87
C ASP A 552 -26.24 -42.12 12.06
N ALA A 553 -25.31 -41.49 12.79
CA ALA A 553 -25.26 -40.03 12.94
C ALA A 553 -25.07 -39.32 11.58
N GLU A 554 -24.12 -39.77 10.75
CA GLU A 554 -23.94 -39.22 9.39
C GLU A 554 -25.15 -39.47 8.48
N VAL A 555 -25.80 -40.63 8.57
CA VAL A 555 -27.01 -40.94 7.78
C VAL A 555 -28.19 -40.07 8.22
N LEU A 556 -28.37 -39.84 9.52
CA LEU A 556 -29.38 -38.92 10.06
C LEU A 556 -29.14 -37.48 9.58
N VAL A 557 -27.88 -37.05 9.47
CA VAL A 557 -27.51 -35.71 8.99
C VAL A 557 -27.79 -35.57 7.49
N LYS A 558 -27.40 -36.54 6.66
CA LYS A 558 -27.72 -36.53 5.21
C LYS A 558 -29.24 -36.54 4.95
N GLN A 559 -29.99 -37.31 5.74
CA GLN A 559 -31.46 -37.24 5.70
C GLN A 559 -31.95 -35.84 6.12
N ALA A 560 -31.39 -35.24 7.16
CA ALA A 560 -31.76 -33.88 7.57
C ALA A 560 -31.47 -32.83 6.48
N GLU A 561 -30.35 -32.94 5.76
CA GLU A 561 -30.05 -32.10 4.60
C GLU A 561 -31.09 -32.28 3.47
N GLU A 562 -31.45 -33.53 3.13
CA GLU A 562 -32.55 -33.81 2.19
C GLU A 562 -33.87 -33.18 2.65
N HIS A 563 -34.21 -33.29 3.95
CA HIS A 563 -35.40 -32.66 4.51
C HIS A 563 -35.32 -31.11 4.46
N LEU A 564 -34.14 -30.51 4.64
CA LEU A 564 -33.94 -29.06 4.55
C LEU A 564 -34.07 -28.52 3.14
N ASP A 565 -33.54 -29.23 2.14
CA ASP A 565 -33.64 -28.83 0.72
C ASP A 565 -35.01 -29.15 0.11
N HIS A 566 -35.77 -30.11 0.67
CA HIS A 566 -37.20 -30.28 0.41
C HIS A 566 -38.11 -29.31 1.22
N GLY A 567 -37.57 -28.34 1.95
CA GLY A 567 -38.36 -27.33 2.67
C GLY A 567 -39.13 -27.85 3.89
N ARG A 568 -38.66 -28.94 4.53
CA ARG A 568 -39.30 -29.61 5.69
C ARG A 568 -38.44 -29.51 6.96
N PRO A 569 -38.13 -28.29 7.46
CA PRO A 569 -37.10 -28.07 8.48
C PRO A 569 -37.45 -28.69 9.85
N ARG A 570 -38.74 -28.83 10.20
CA ARG A 570 -39.17 -29.48 11.45
C ARG A 570 -38.86 -30.98 11.51
N GLU A 571 -38.78 -31.64 10.35
CA GLU A 571 -38.36 -33.04 10.28
C GLU A 571 -36.83 -33.14 10.41
N ALA A 572 -36.09 -32.23 9.77
CA ALA A 572 -34.64 -32.10 9.91
C ALA A 572 -34.20 -31.82 11.37
N ILE A 573 -34.91 -30.94 12.10
CA ILE A 573 -34.68 -30.67 13.53
C ILE A 573 -34.65 -31.98 14.35
N GLN A 574 -35.64 -32.87 14.15
CA GLN A 574 -35.72 -34.14 14.89
C GLN A 574 -34.62 -35.15 14.53
N LEU A 575 -34.08 -35.08 13.33
CA LEU A 575 -32.96 -35.93 12.88
C LEU A 575 -31.63 -35.39 13.42
N LEU A 576 -31.43 -34.07 13.35
CA LEU A 576 -30.24 -33.39 13.86
C LEU A 576 -30.15 -33.42 15.39
N GLU A 577 -31.28 -33.36 16.12
CA GLU A 577 -31.28 -33.62 17.57
C GLU A 577 -30.79 -35.03 17.93
N LYS A 578 -31.04 -36.04 17.08
CA LYS A 578 -30.54 -37.40 17.31
C LYS A 578 -29.05 -37.48 16.99
N ALA A 579 -28.63 -36.96 15.84
CA ALA A 579 -27.21 -36.90 15.46
C ALA A 579 -26.36 -36.20 16.52
N ARG A 580 -26.81 -35.04 17.03
CA ARG A 580 -26.14 -34.28 18.10
C ARG A 580 -26.12 -34.96 19.47
N ARG A 581 -27.00 -35.94 19.72
CA ARG A 581 -26.96 -36.78 20.93
C ARG A 581 -26.00 -37.96 20.80
N ILE A 582 -25.77 -38.45 19.57
CA ILE A 582 -24.81 -39.52 19.25
C ILE A 582 -23.38 -38.93 19.19
N GLN A 583 -23.23 -37.75 18.58
CA GLN A 583 -21.97 -37.00 18.51
C GLN A 583 -22.19 -35.51 18.83
N PRO A 584 -21.94 -35.06 20.06
CA PRO A 584 -22.09 -33.66 20.46
C PRO A 584 -20.93 -32.75 20.03
N ASP A 585 -19.77 -33.33 19.71
CA ASP A 585 -18.52 -32.60 19.44
C ASP A 585 -18.32 -32.25 17.95
N VAL A 586 -19.32 -32.51 17.10
CA VAL A 586 -19.24 -32.27 15.64
C VAL A 586 -19.90 -30.93 15.28
N PRO A 587 -19.13 -29.91 14.85
CA PRO A 587 -19.64 -28.55 14.69
C PRO A 587 -20.66 -28.42 13.56
N ASP A 588 -20.48 -29.18 12.47
CA ASP A 588 -21.37 -29.24 11.31
C ASP A 588 -22.81 -29.60 11.69
N PHE A 589 -22.98 -30.53 12.64
CA PHE A 589 -24.30 -30.98 13.09
C PHE A 589 -25.01 -29.86 13.89
N HIS A 590 -24.24 -29.03 14.60
CA HIS A 590 -24.75 -27.88 15.36
C HIS A 590 -25.10 -26.71 14.42
N ALA A 591 -24.30 -26.50 13.37
CA ALA A 591 -24.55 -25.49 12.33
C ALA A 591 -25.79 -25.82 11.48
N LEU A 592 -25.92 -27.06 10.99
CA LEU A 592 -27.10 -27.52 10.25
C LEU A 592 -28.36 -27.46 11.13
N TYR A 593 -28.23 -27.75 12.43
CA TYR A 593 -29.34 -27.59 13.39
C TYR A 593 -29.77 -26.13 13.56
N ALA A 594 -28.82 -25.19 13.66
CA ALA A 594 -29.13 -23.76 13.70
C ALA A 594 -29.83 -23.27 12.41
N LEU A 595 -29.38 -23.75 11.24
CA LEU A 595 -30.01 -23.48 9.96
C LEU A 595 -31.43 -24.07 9.86
N ALA A 596 -31.64 -25.25 10.45
CA ALA A 596 -32.95 -25.89 10.52
C ALA A 596 -33.93 -25.12 11.42
N LEU A 597 -33.49 -24.67 12.60
CA LEU A 597 -34.27 -23.77 13.47
C LEU A 597 -34.66 -22.47 12.74
N HIS A 598 -33.71 -21.86 12.02
CA HIS A 598 -33.93 -20.64 11.26
C HIS A 598 -34.95 -20.83 10.12
N ARG A 599 -34.82 -21.89 9.31
CA ARG A 599 -35.80 -22.25 8.26
C ARG A 599 -37.17 -22.65 8.83
N ALA A 600 -37.25 -23.09 10.09
CA ALA A 600 -38.51 -23.42 10.77
C ALA A 600 -39.20 -22.22 11.46
N HIS A 601 -38.54 -21.05 11.50
CA HIS A 601 -38.97 -19.86 12.25
C HIS A 601 -39.16 -20.11 13.77
N GLU A 602 -38.29 -20.95 14.34
CA GLU A 602 -38.15 -21.13 15.79
C GLU A 602 -37.48 -19.88 16.42
N PRO A 603 -37.59 -19.62 17.74
CA PRO A 603 -37.15 -18.36 18.34
C PRO A 603 -35.66 -18.04 18.16
N GLU A 604 -35.35 -16.76 17.93
CA GLU A 604 -33.99 -16.27 17.63
C GLU A 604 -32.96 -16.59 18.71
N GLU A 605 -33.38 -16.69 19.97
CA GLU A 605 -32.54 -17.12 21.10
C GLU A 605 -31.98 -18.53 20.87
N ALA A 606 -32.82 -19.46 20.40
CA ALA A 606 -32.43 -20.84 20.13
C ALA A 606 -31.55 -20.97 18.87
N ILE A 607 -31.86 -20.19 17.82
CA ILE A 607 -31.03 -20.09 16.61
C ILE A 607 -29.64 -19.55 16.98
N SER A 608 -29.59 -18.48 17.77
CA SER A 608 -28.35 -17.81 18.20
C SER A 608 -27.50 -18.74 19.07
N ALA A 609 -28.11 -19.38 20.08
CA ALA A 609 -27.40 -20.34 20.93
C ALA A 609 -26.82 -21.52 20.13
N ALA A 610 -27.57 -22.04 19.15
CA ALA A 610 -27.09 -23.13 18.30
C ALA A 610 -25.92 -22.72 17.39
N ILE A 611 -25.97 -21.55 16.74
CA ILE A 611 -24.90 -21.12 15.82
C ILE A 611 -23.65 -20.62 16.55
N TYR A 612 -23.79 -19.94 17.71
CA TYR A 612 -22.63 -19.58 18.53
C TYR A 612 -21.91 -20.84 19.03
N HIS A 613 -22.65 -21.83 19.52
CA HIS A 613 -22.05 -23.09 19.97
C HIS A 613 -21.36 -23.87 18.84
N ALA A 614 -21.88 -23.82 17.61
CA ALA A 614 -21.20 -24.37 16.43
C ALA A 614 -19.88 -23.63 16.11
N LEU A 615 -19.87 -22.30 16.26
CA LEU A 615 -18.69 -21.44 16.07
C LEU A 615 -17.65 -21.59 17.20
N GLU A 616 -18.06 -21.94 18.42
CA GLU A 616 -17.17 -22.30 19.52
C GLU A 616 -16.44 -23.63 19.27
N ILE A 617 -17.16 -24.65 18.78
CA ILE A 617 -16.60 -25.98 18.49
C ILE A 617 -15.70 -25.94 17.23
N GLY A 618 -16.10 -25.19 16.19
CA GLY A 618 -15.43 -25.21 14.88
C GLY A 618 -15.42 -23.87 14.15
N PRO A 619 -14.66 -22.85 14.63
CA PRO A 619 -14.66 -21.50 14.04
C PRO A 619 -14.10 -21.47 12.60
N ASP A 620 -13.18 -22.38 12.27
CA ASP A 620 -12.57 -22.53 10.95
C ASP A 620 -13.26 -23.63 10.09
N CYS A 621 -14.48 -24.07 10.42
CA CYS A 621 -15.24 -25.00 9.57
C CYS A 621 -16.04 -24.26 8.47
N ALA A 622 -15.96 -24.76 7.23
CA ALA A 622 -16.71 -24.22 6.09
C ALA A 622 -18.23 -24.33 6.28
N THR A 623 -18.75 -25.48 6.71
CA THR A 623 -20.18 -25.71 6.94
C THR A 623 -20.77 -24.77 7.99
N VAL A 624 -20.01 -24.52 9.07
CA VAL A 624 -20.41 -23.60 10.15
C VAL A 624 -20.51 -22.17 9.62
N ASN A 625 -19.48 -21.70 8.91
CA ASN A 625 -19.46 -20.35 8.35
C ASN A 625 -20.54 -20.18 7.26
N LEU A 626 -20.79 -21.19 6.42
CA LEU A 626 -21.87 -21.17 5.43
C LEU A 626 -23.25 -21.00 6.10
N CYS A 627 -23.54 -21.79 7.13
CA CYS A 627 -24.80 -21.70 7.88
C CYS A 627 -24.93 -20.36 8.62
N ALA A 628 -23.85 -19.87 9.24
CA ALA A 628 -23.82 -18.56 9.89
C ALA A 628 -24.09 -17.42 8.89
N GLY A 629 -23.56 -17.51 7.68
CA GLY A 629 -23.82 -16.57 6.59
C GLY A 629 -25.29 -16.55 6.18
N SER A 630 -25.89 -17.70 5.91
CA SER A 630 -27.32 -17.79 5.56
C SER A 630 -28.26 -17.31 6.67
N ILE A 631 -27.96 -17.61 7.94
CA ILE A 631 -28.74 -17.13 9.10
C ILE A 631 -28.60 -15.60 9.24
N ALA A 632 -27.40 -15.05 9.08
CA ALA A 632 -27.17 -13.61 9.10
C ALA A 632 -27.91 -12.89 7.96
N GLU A 633 -27.93 -13.45 6.75
CA GLU A 633 -28.68 -12.88 5.63
C GLU A 633 -30.20 -12.91 5.87
N GLY A 634 -30.74 -14.02 6.40
CA GLY A 634 -32.16 -14.10 6.78
C GLY A 634 -32.57 -13.15 7.91
N GLN A 635 -31.61 -12.67 8.70
CA GLN A 635 -31.77 -11.58 9.68
C GLN A 635 -31.45 -10.18 9.11
N ALA A 636 -31.30 -10.05 7.79
CA ALA A 636 -30.88 -8.84 7.06
C ALA A 636 -29.50 -8.26 7.47
N ARG A 637 -28.67 -9.02 8.19
CA ARG A 637 -27.30 -8.65 8.59
C ARG A 637 -26.31 -8.95 7.47
N LEU A 638 -26.48 -8.27 6.34
CA LEU A 638 -25.74 -8.53 5.09
C LEU A 638 -24.20 -8.44 5.24
N ASP A 639 -23.68 -7.55 6.09
CA ASP A 639 -22.23 -7.42 6.32
C ASP A 639 -21.64 -8.58 7.14
N ASP A 640 -22.41 -9.11 8.09
CA ASP A 640 -22.05 -10.37 8.77
C ASP A 640 -22.09 -11.54 7.77
N ALA A 641 -23.13 -11.59 6.92
CA ALA A 641 -23.28 -12.63 5.90
C ALA A 641 -22.11 -12.64 4.91
N ILE A 642 -21.71 -11.47 4.39
CA ILE A 642 -20.51 -11.31 3.53
C ILE A 642 -19.27 -11.88 4.22
N ARG A 643 -18.99 -11.46 5.47
CA ARG A 643 -17.80 -11.92 6.22
C ARG A 643 -17.80 -13.44 6.40
N PHE A 644 -18.95 -14.05 6.68
CA PHE A 644 -19.07 -15.50 6.86
C PHE A 644 -18.97 -16.27 5.52
N PHE A 645 -19.51 -15.76 4.41
CA PHE A 645 -19.32 -16.37 3.09
C PHE A 645 -17.88 -16.22 2.57
N GLU A 646 -17.24 -15.06 2.77
CA GLU A 646 -15.81 -14.88 2.50
C GLU A 646 -14.97 -15.87 3.30
N LYS A 647 -15.22 -16.00 4.62
CA LYS A 647 -14.54 -16.97 5.49
C LYS A 647 -14.76 -18.42 5.05
N THR A 648 -15.95 -18.75 4.55
CA THR A 648 -16.24 -20.06 3.96
C THR A 648 -15.34 -20.33 2.74
N LEU A 649 -15.20 -19.37 1.83
CA LEU A 649 -14.34 -19.48 0.64
C LEU A 649 -12.83 -19.41 0.93
N GLU A 650 -12.42 -19.01 2.15
CA GLU A 650 -11.03 -19.16 2.61
C GLU A 650 -10.71 -20.56 3.12
N VAL A 651 -11.70 -21.27 3.67
CA VAL A 651 -11.56 -22.65 4.17
C VAL A 651 -11.80 -23.66 3.05
N ASP A 652 -12.91 -23.51 2.32
CA ASP A 652 -13.29 -24.32 1.15
C ASP A 652 -13.48 -23.42 -0.08
N PRO A 653 -12.42 -23.20 -0.88
CA PRO A 653 -12.53 -22.47 -2.14
C PRO A 653 -13.39 -23.16 -3.20
N GLU A 654 -13.73 -24.46 -3.06
CA GLU A 654 -14.62 -25.14 -4.01
C GLU A 654 -16.11 -24.97 -3.65
N ASN A 655 -16.46 -24.29 -2.56
CA ASN A 655 -17.86 -24.11 -2.14
C ASN A 655 -18.67 -23.25 -3.12
N THR A 656 -19.60 -23.85 -3.88
CA THR A 656 -20.46 -23.09 -4.81
C THR A 656 -21.49 -22.24 -4.07
N ARG A 657 -22.16 -22.81 -3.06
CA ARG A 657 -23.21 -22.12 -2.28
C ARG A 657 -22.68 -20.81 -1.67
N ALA A 658 -21.50 -20.82 -1.05
CA ALA A 658 -20.88 -19.59 -0.53
C ALA A 658 -20.55 -18.55 -1.62
N PHE A 659 -20.11 -18.99 -2.81
CA PHE A 659 -19.77 -18.08 -3.91
C PHE A 659 -21.02 -17.45 -4.56
N ASP A 660 -22.02 -18.26 -4.88
CA ASP A 660 -23.22 -17.80 -5.59
C ASP A 660 -24.02 -16.79 -4.75
N GLU A 661 -24.12 -17.01 -3.43
CA GLU A 661 -24.80 -16.09 -2.51
C GLU A 661 -23.98 -14.82 -2.25
N LEU A 662 -22.64 -14.92 -2.15
CA LEU A 662 -21.75 -13.76 -2.01
C LEU A 662 -21.77 -12.87 -3.26
N ASP A 663 -21.73 -13.45 -4.47
CA ASP A 663 -21.85 -12.70 -5.72
C ASP A 663 -23.22 -12.03 -5.85
N ARG A 664 -24.30 -12.73 -5.49
CA ARG A 664 -25.67 -12.17 -5.45
C ARG A 664 -25.76 -10.95 -4.53
N ILE A 665 -25.24 -11.04 -3.30
CA ILE A 665 -25.29 -9.94 -2.32
C ILE A 665 -24.43 -8.76 -2.79
N LEU A 666 -23.20 -8.99 -3.26
CA LEU A 666 -22.30 -7.91 -3.71
C LEU A 666 -22.80 -7.21 -4.99
N ARG A 667 -23.36 -7.95 -5.95
CA ARG A 667 -24.03 -7.35 -7.12
C ARG A 667 -25.29 -6.58 -6.74
N GLY A 668 -26.07 -7.08 -5.79
CA GLY A 668 -27.26 -6.40 -5.26
C GLY A 668 -26.94 -5.06 -4.56
N ARG A 669 -25.72 -4.91 -4.03
CA ARG A 669 -25.20 -3.64 -3.47
C ARG A 669 -24.59 -2.70 -4.52
N GLY A 670 -24.25 -3.19 -5.71
CA GLY A 670 -23.53 -2.43 -6.73
C GLY A 670 -22.01 -2.38 -6.54
N ASP A 671 -21.45 -3.20 -5.65
CA ASP A 671 -20.02 -3.22 -5.30
C ASP A 671 -19.16 -3.96 -6.36
N PHE A 672 -19.31 -3.59 -7.63
CA PHE A 672 -18.72 -4.28 -8.78
C PHE A 672 -17.17 -4.39 -8.71
N ARG A 673 -16.49 -3.46 -8.03
CA ARG A 673 -15.04 -3.52 -7.77
C ARG A 673 -14.63 -4.50 -6.66
N ILE A 674 -15.56 -4.97 -5.83
CA ILE A 674 -15.34 -6.08 -4.88
C ILE A 674 -15.60 -7.39 -5.61
N VAL A 675 -16.69 -7.47 -6.39
CA VAL A 675 -17.00 -8.61 -7.28
C VAL A 675 -15.83 -8.93 -8.22
N GLU A 676 -15.23 -7.92 -8.86
CA GLU A 676 -14.04 -8.07 -9.72
C GLU A 676 -12.88 -8.75 -8.97
N ARG A 677 -12.57 -8.29 -7.76
CA ARG A 677 -11.46 -8.80 -6.94
C ARG A 677 -11.72 -10.23 -6.46
N LEU A 678 -12.95 -10.53 -6.04
CA LEU A 678 -13.38 -11.89 -5.66
C LEU A 678 -13.24 -12.86 -6.84
N HIS A 679 -13.78 -12.48 -8.02
CA HIS A 679 -13.68 -13.31 -9.21
C HIS A 679 -12.22 -13.51 -9.66
N ARG A 680 -11.38 -12.47 -9.61
CA ARG A 680 -9.93 -12.59 -9.89
C ARG A 680 -9.22 -13.55 -8.91
N LYS A 681 -9.49 -13.45 -7.60
CA LYS A 681 -8.94 -14.32 -6.55
C LYS A 681 -9.25 -15.79 -6.85
N LEU A 682 -10.51 -16.07 -7.16
CA LEU A 682 -11.00 -17.43 -7.49
C LEU A 682 -10.47 -17.94 -8.84
N LEU A 683 -10.46 -17.10 -9.89
CA LEU A 683 -9.91 -17.47 -11.20
C LEU A 683 -8.43 -17.86 -11.10
N HIS A 684 -7.65 -17.16 -10.27
CA HIS A 684 -6.26 -17.52 -9.97
C HIS A 684 -6.15 -18.81 -9.14
N GLN A 685 -7.06 -19.07 -8.19
CA GLN A 685 -7.04 -20.29 -7.38
C GLN A 685 -7.38 -21.54 -8.22
N PHE A 686 -8.36 -21.47 -9.13
CA PHE A 686 -8.74 -22.59 -9.99
C PHE A 686 -7.80 -22.78 -11.19
N GLY A 687 -7.43 -21.70 -11.88
CA GLY A 687 -6.58 -21.72 -13.08
C GLY A 687 -6.99 -22.81 -14.09
N ASN A 688 -6.02 -23.59 -14.57
CA ASN A 688 -6.30 -24.70 -15.50
C ASN A 688 -6.79 -25.98 -14.82
N ARG A 689 -6.94 -26.03 -13.48
CA ARG A 689 -7.30 -27.26 -12.75
C ARG A 689 -8.80 -27.61 -12.85
N ARG A 690 -9.67 -26.63 -13.07
CA ARG A 690 -11.13 -26.78 -13.13
C ARG A 690 -11.71 -25.98 -14.33
N PRO A 691 -11.43 -26.37 -15.59
CA PRO A 691 -11.69 -25.53 -16.76
C PRO A 691 -13.14 -25.05 -16.91
N GLN A 692 -14.14 -25.84 -16.49
CA GLN A 692 -15.55 -25.43 -16.50
C GLN A 692 -15.86 -24.26 -15.55
N ARG A 693 -15.29 -24.23 -14.33
CA ARG A 693 -15.45 -23.08 -13.42
C ARG A 693 -14.65 -21.87 -13.91
N THR A 694 -13.45 -22.10 -14.44
CA THR A 694 -12.62 -21.04 -15.01
C THR A 694 -13.31 -20.37 -16.20
N LEU A 695 -14.01 -21.13 -17.04
CA LEU A 695 -14.87 -20.63 -18.12
C LEU A 695 -16.04 -19.77 -17.58
N GLN A 696 -16.76 -20.26 -16.57
CA GLN A 696 -17.89 -19.54 -15.96
C GLN A 696 -17.44 -18.22 -15.31
N LEU A 697 -16.37 -18.24 -14.51
CA LEU A 697 -15.80 -17.06 -13.86
C LEU A 697 -15.24 -16.05 -14.89
N ALA A 698 -14.60 -16.52 -15.96
CA ALA A 698 -14.09 -15.66 -17.02
C ALA A 698 -15.24 -14.98 -17.79
N ARG A 699 -16.34 -15.68 -18.09
CA ARG A 699 -17.56 -15.07 -18.66
C ARG A 699 -18.19 -14.05 -17.71
N SER A 700 -18.36 -14.39 -16.43
CA SER A 700 -18.91 -13.47 -15.41
C SER A 700 -18.03 -12.22 -15.20
N LEU A 701 -16.71 -12.34 -15.35
CA LEU A 701 -15.78 -11.21 -15.39
C LEU A 701 -15.89 -10.40 -16.68
N ALA A 702 -15.99 -11.05 -17.84
CA ALA A 702 -16.07 -10.37 -19.13
C ALA A 702 -17.31 -9.46 -19.19
N ASN A 703 -18.48 -10.00 -18.81
CA ASN A 703 -19.73 -9.23 -18.73
C ASN A 703 -19.63 -8.11 -17.68
N LEU A 704 -19.01 -8.36 -16.52
CA LEU A 704 -18.77 -7.32 -15.50
C LEU A 704 -17.90 -6.17 -16.03
N TYR A 705 -16.88 -6.47 -16.83
CA TYR A 705 -16.02 -5.46 -17.46
C TYR A 705 -16.73 -4.66 -18.54
N GLU A 706 -17.62 -5.28 -19.31
CA GLU A 706 -18.41 -4.56 -20.33
C GLU A 706 -19.56 -3.74 -19.71
N ASP A 707 -20.46 -4.39 -18.97
CA ASP A 707 -21.73 -3.82 -18.54
C ASP A 707 -21.61 -2.87 -17.34
N SER A 708 -20.65 -3.13 -16.43
CA SER A 708 -20.60 -2.48 -15.11
C SER A 708 -19.34 -1.65 -14.86
N LEU A 709 -18.20 -2.01 -15.45
CA LEU A 709 -16.91 -1.32 -15.26
C LEU A 709 -16.43 -0.57 -16.51
N ASN A 710 -17.05 -0.79 -17.68
CA ASN A 710 -16.72 -0.18 -18.97
C ASN A 710 -15.22 -0.25 -19.36
N ASP A 711 -14.55 -1.35 -19.02
CA ASP A 711 -13.13 -1.59 -19.28
C ASP A 711 -12.95 -2.59 -20.43
N LEU A 712 -13.03 -2.07 -21.66
CA LEU A 712 -13.04 -2.86 -22.89
C LEU A 712 -11.76 -3.70 -23.09
N ASP A 713 -10.63 -3.26 -22.51
CA ASP A 713 -9.35 -3.97 -22.61
C ASP A 713 -9.32 -5.18 -21.65
N LYS A 714 -9.84 -5.04 -20.41
CA LYS A 714 -10.03 -6.19 -19.50
C LYS A 714 -11.16 -7.11 -19.92
N ALA A 715 -12.25 -6.57 -20.48
CA ALA A 715 -13.34 -7.35 -21.07
C ALA A 715 -12.79 -8.28 -22.16
N ARG A 716 -11.98 -7.73 -23.08
CA ARG A 716 -11.31 -8.51 -24.12
C ARG A 716 -10.40 -9.58 -23.52
N ALA A 717 -9.55 -9.25 -22.54
CA ALA A 717 -8.66 -10.22 -21.91
C ALA A 717 -9.42 -11.37 -21.22
N ALA A 718 -10.59 -11.07 -20.62
CA ALA A 718 -11.47 -12.10 -20.07
C ALA A 718 -12.11 -12.98 -21.16
N TRP A 719 -12.60 -12.39 -22.25
CA TRP A 719 -13.10 -13.15 -23.41
C TRP A 719 -12.01 -13.98 -24.12
N GLU A 720 -10.76 -13.53 -24.14
CA GLU A 720 -9.62 -14.31 -24.64
C GLU A 720 -9.36 -15.56 -23.77
N ILE A 721 -9.55 -15.49 -22.45
CA ILE A 721 -9.52 -16.66 -21.55
C ILE A 721 -10.70 -17.60 -21.83
N VAL A 722 -11.90 -17.07 -22.03
CA VAL A 722 -13.09 -17.87 -22.40
C VAL A 722 -12.85 -18.61 -23.71
N HIS A 723 -12.38 -17.91 -24.75
CA HIS A 723 -12.10 -18.49 -26.06
C HIS A 723 -10.94 -19.50 -26.04
N ALA A 724 -9.91 -19.30 -25.20
CA ALA A 724 -8.82 -20.25 -25.04
C ALA A 724 -9.27 -21.58 -24.40
N ILE A 725 -10.28 -21.55 -23.53
CA ILE A 725 -10.86 -22.74 -22.89
C ILE A 725 -11.95 -23.38 -23.78
N ALA A 726 -12.73 -22.56 -24.49
CA ALA A 726 -13.81 -23.00 -25.38
C ALA A 726 -13.74 -22.29 -26.76
N PRO A 727 -12.88 -22.77 -27.71
CA PRO A 727 -12.70 -22.12 -29.01
C PRO A 727 -13.94 -22.08 -29.92
N HIS A 728 -14.97 -22.87 -29.60
CA HIS A 728 -16.23 -22.93 -30.34
C HIS A 728 -17.39 -22.23 -29.61
N ASP A 729 -17.09 -21.42 -28.58
CA ASP A 729 -18.07 -20.60 -27.88
C ASP A 729 -18.58 -19.44 -28.76
N PRO A 730 -19.87 -19.42 -29.17
CA PRO A 730 -20.41 -18.37 -30.04
C PRO A 730 -20.43 -17.00 -29.36
N ASP A 731 -20.62 -16.95 -28.04
CA ASP A 731 -20.72 -15.70 -27.29
C ASP A 731 -19.35 -15.01 -27.25
N ALA A 732 -18.29 -15.79 -26.98
CA ALA A 732 -16.91 -15.31 -26.99
C ALA A 732 -16.48 -14.84 -28.40
N ALA A 733 -16.85 -15.57 -29.46
CA ALA A 733 -16.54 -15.16 -30.83
C ALA A 733 -17.23 -13.83 -31.21
N ALA A 734 -18.52 -13.68 -30.88
CA ALA A 734 -19.28 -12.46 -31.15
C ALA A 734 -18.78 -11.26 -30.33
N ALA A 735 -18.44 -11.47 -29.06
CA ALA A 735 -17.86 -10.45 -28.20
C ALA A 735 -16.48 -9.99 -28.71
N MET A 736 -15.61 -10.92 -29.10
CA MET A 736 -14.30 -10.60 -29.67
C MET A 736 -14.41 -9.80 -30.98
N GLU A 737 -15.33 -10.14 -31.89
CA GLU A 737 -15.55 -9.37 -33.12
C GLU A 737 -16.12 -7.97 -32.84
N ARG A 738 -17.00 -7.83 -31.85
CA ARG A 738 -17.54 -6.53 -31.39
C ARG A 738 -16.44 -5.65 -30.78
N LEU A 739 -15.67 -6.18 -29.82
CA LEU A 739 -14.57 -5.47 -29.17
C LEU A 739 -13.45 -5.12 -30.16
N ALA A 740 -13.14 -5.98 -31.13
CA ALA A 740 -12.19 -5.68 -32.19
C ALA A 740 -12.64 -4.50 -33.08
N ARG A 741 -13.93 -4.41 -33.41
CA ARG A 741 -14.50 -3.27 -34.15
C ARG A 741 -14.46 -1.97 -33.36
N MET A 742 -14.71 -2.02 -32.04
CA MET A 742 -14.60 -0.84 -31.16
C MET A 742 -13.15 -0.35 -30.99
N ARG A 743 -12.16 -1.23 -31.13
CA ARG A 743 -10.74 -0.95 -30.86
C ARG A 743 -9.90 -0.62 -32.11
N GLN A 744 -10.52 -0.09 -33.19
CA GLN A 744 -9.78 0.47 -34.34
C GLN A 744 -9.04 1.77 -33.98
N ARG A 745 -7.91 1.63 -33.27
CA ARG A 745 -6.93 2.72 -33.11
C ARG A 745 -6.34 3.07 -34.48
N LEU A 746 -6.25 4.37 -34.76
CA LEU A 746 -5.51 4.90 -35.90
C LEU A 746 -4.01 4.55 -35.78
N SER A 747 -3.31 4.39 -36.90
CA SER A 747 -1.84 4.44 -36.87
C SER A 747 -1.38 5.84 -36.46
N PRO A 748 -0.16 6.02 -35.91
CA PRO A 748 0.36 7.35 -35.59
C PRO A 748 0.35 8.31 -36.78
N GLU A 749 0.58 7.78 -37.99
CA GLU A 749 0.54 8.51 -39.26
C GLU A 749 -0.88 9.00 -39.57
N ALA A 750 -1.88 8.11 -39.49
CA ALA A 750 -3.29 8.46 -39.72
C ALA A 750 -3.89 9.33 -38.60
N LEU A 751 -3.29 9.34 -37.41
CA LEU A 751 -3.62 10.28 -36.35
C LEU A 751 -3.05 11.67 -36.67
N SER A 752 -1.77 11.79 -37.03
CA SER A 752 -1.15 13.07 -37.40
C SER A 752 -1.82 13.70 -38.63
N GLU A 753 -2.16 12.92 -39.66
CA GLU A 753 -2.94 13.39 -40.82
C GLU A 753 -4.30 13.98 -40.39
N ARG A 754 -5.01 13.33 -39.46
CA ARG A 754 -6.28 13.83 -38.91
C ARG A 754 -6.11 15.08 -38.05
N LEU A 755 -5.03 15.17 -37.25
CA LEU A 755 -4.71 16.36 -36.45
C LEU A 755 -4.41 17.57 -37.35
N GLU A 756 -3.66 17.38 -38.43
CA GLU A 756 -3.40 18.41 -39.45
C GLU A 756 -4.66 18.77 -40.27
N GLY A 757 -5.62 17.83 -40.39
CA GLY A 757 -6.98 18.12 -40.86
C GLY A 757 -7.72 19.06 -39.90
N PHE A 758 -7.88 18.66 -38.63
CA PHE A 758 -8.54 19.48 -37.62
C PHE A 758 -7.88 20.85 -37.45
N ARG A 759 -6.55 20.97 -37.56
CA ARG A 759 -5.83 22.24 -37.48
C ARG A 759 -6.30 23.26 -38.52
N LYS A 760 -6.71 22.80 -39.71
CA LYS A 760 -7.29 23.66 -40.77
C LYS A 760 -8.72 24.06 -40.44
N ASP A 761 -9.53 23.12 -39.97
CA ASP A 761 -10.91 23.40 -39.53
C ASP A 761 -10.97 24.34 -38.33
N ILE A 762 -10.01 24.27 -37.39
CA ILE A 762 -9.90 25.15 -36.23
C ILE A 762 -9.71 26.62 -36.63
N MET A 763 -9.07 26.89 -37.77
CA MET A 763 -8.93 28.25 -38.29
C MET A 763 -10.28 28.83 -38.76
N VAL A 764 -11.18 27.98 -39.27
CA VAL A 764 -12.50 28.36 -39.80
C VAL A 764 -13.53 28.45 -38.66
N PRO A 765 -14.15 29.63 -38.40
CA PRO A 765 -15.06 29.81 -37.26
C PRO A 765 -16.23 28.81 -37.20
N GLU A 766 -16.78 28.44 -38.35
CA GLU A 766 -17.97 27.60 -38.49
C GLU A 766 -17.72 26.12 -38.20
N THR A 767 -16.49 25.61 -38.43
CA THR A 767 -16.13 24.20 -38.22
C THR A 767 -15.30 23.98 -36.94
N ARG A 768 -14.63 25.01 -36.41
CA ARG A 768 -13.78 24.98 -35.21
C ARG A 768 -14.34 24.15 -34.05
N THR A 769 -15.58 24.40 -33.62
CA THR A 769 -16.21 23.68 -32.51
C THR A 769 -16.35 22.19 -32.81
N ASN A 770 -16.83 21.85 -34.00
CA ASN A 770 -17.01 20.47 -34.44
C ASN A 770 -15.66 19.74 -34.56
N ALA A 771 -14.62 20.43 -35.05
CA ALA A 771 -13.26 19.90 -35.11
C ALA A 771 -12.68 19.61 -33.71
N CYS A 772 -12.88 20.51 -32.74
CA CYS A 772 -12.43 20.29 -31.37
C CYS A 772 -13.17 19.11 -30.70
N MET A 773 -14.50 19.00 -30.91
CA MET A 773 -15.30 17.88 -30.41
C MET A 773 -14.95 16.53 -31.07
N ALA A 774 -14.66 16.54 -32.37
CA ALA A 774 -14.23 15.34 -33.11
C ALA A 774 -12.81 14.92 -32.71
N GLY A 775 -11.89 15.88 -32.57
CA GLY A 775 -10.54 15.68 -32.05
C GLY A 775 -10.55 15.00 -30.69
N PHE A 776 -11.22 15.60 -29.70
CA PHE A 776 -11.35 15.03 -28.35
C PHE A 776 -11.85 13.57 -28.37
N LYS A 777 -12.92 13.29 -29.12
CA LYS A 777 -13.51 11.93 -29.22
C LYS A 777 -12.56 10.89 -29.85
N ILE A 778 -11.63 11.32 -30.69
CA ILE A 778 -10.64 10.43 -31.33
C ILE A 778 -9.41 10.25 -30.43
N THR A 779 -8.96 11.31 -29.77
CA THR A 779 -7.72 11.29 -28.96
C THR A 779 -7.91 10.72 -27.56
N ARG A 780 -9.10 10.83 -26.94
CA ARG A 780 -9.36 10.40 -25.54
C ARG A 780 -8.79 9.03 -25.18
N ASP A 781 -8.97 8.05 -26.08
CA ASP A 781 -8.63 6.64 -25.84
C ASP A 781 -7.35 6.18 -26.61
N SER A 782 -6.63 7.13 -27.23
CA SER A 782 -5.49 6.87 -28.12
C SER A 782 -4.26 7.79 -27.92
N ALA A 783 -4.43 9.01 -27.43
CA ALA A 783 -3.38 10.01 -27.21
C ALA A 783 -3.78 10.97 -26.05
N PRO A 784 -3.48 10.62 -24.78
CA PRO A 784 -3.95 11.35 -23.60
C PRO A 784 -3.59 12.84 -23.58
N ASP A 785 -2.32 13.19 -23.87
CA ASP A 785 -1.90 14.59 -23.89
C ASP A 785 -2.66 15.43 -24.94
N MET A 786 -2.94 14.86 -26.12
CA MET A 786 -3.78 15.51 -27.13
C MET A 786 -5.25 15.60 -26.72
N ALA A 787 -5.78 14.62 -25.98
CA ALA A 787 -7.14 14.68 -25.45
C ALA A 787 -7.30 15.80 -24.42
N TYR A 788 -6.32 16.00 -23.54
CA TYR A 788 -6.28 17.14 -22.62
C TYR A 788 -6.22 18.47 -23.37
N LEU A 789 -5.40 18.59 -24.43
CA LEU A 789 -5.32 19.81 -25.24
C LEU A 789 -6.65 20.11 -25.96
N PHE A 790 -7.33 19.11 -26.53
CA PHE A 790 -8.68 19.29 -27.08
C PHE A 790 -9.72 19.63 -26.02
N ALA A 791 -9.61 19.08 -24.81
CA ALA A 791 -10.50 19.41 -23.70
C ALA A 791 -10.30 20.85 -23.21
N ALA A 792 -9.05 21.30 -23.09
CA ALA A 792 -8.68 22.68 -22.80
C ALA A 792 -9.23 23.65 -23.86
N ALA A 793 -9.17 23.27 -25.14
CA ALA A 793 -9.75 24.02 -26.25
C ALA A 793 -11.28 24.11 -26.18
N LEU A 794 -11.97 23.06 -25.75
CA LEU A 794 -13.44 23.07 -25.58
C LEU A 794 -13.88 23.96 -24.42
N GLU A 795 -13.21 23.91 -23.26
CA GLU A 795 -13.47 24.84 -22.14
C GLU A 795 -13.14 26.29 -22.56
N THR A 796 -12.06 26.51 -23.32
CA THR A 796 -11.68 27.81 -23.89
C THR A 796 -12.74 28.40 -24.83
N LEU A 797 -13.45 27.55 -25.57
CA LEU A 797 -14.55 27.94 -26.45
C LEU A 797 -15.92 27.99 -25.76
N GLY A 798 -15.99 27.69 -24.45
CA GLY A 798 -17.24 27.68 -23.69
C GLY A 798 -18.20 26.54 -24.05
N ILE A 799 -17.68 25.42 -24.55
CA ILE A 799 -18.48 24.29 -25.03
C ILE A 799 -18.72 23.28 -23.91
N GLU A 800 -19.94 23.25 -23.37
CA GLU A 800 -20.35 22.35 -22.28
C GLU A 800 -20.43 20.88 -22.74
N LEU A 801 -19.28 20.19 -22.72
CA LEU A 801 -19.18 18.74 -22.89
C LEU A 801 -18.66 18.12 -21.57
N PRO A 802 -19.52 17.48 -20.75
CA PRO A 802 -19.16 17.01 -19.41
C PRO A 802 -17.90 16.13 -19.36
N ASP A 803 -17.80 15.15 -20.28
CA ASP A 803 -16.62 14.27 -20.44
C ASP A 803 -15.32 15.07 -20.60
N ALA A 804 -15.32 16.07 -21.49
CA ALA A 804 -14.14 16.90 -21.75
C ALA A 804 -13.83 17.80 -20.56
N ARG A 805 -14.85 18.38 -19.92
CA ARG A 805 -14.67 19.23 -18.75
C ARG A 805 -14.08 18.47 -17.55
N ALA A 806 -14.55 17.24 -17.32
CA ALA A 806 -13.98 16.33 -16.33
C ALA A 806 -12.52 15.95 -16.68
N TYR A 807 -12.24 15.62 -17.95
CA TYR A 807 -10.89 15.30 -18.41
C TYR A 807 -9.92 16.49 -18.27
N TYR A 808 -10.34 17.70 -18.63
CA TYR A 808 -9.54 18.91 -18.46
C TYR A 808 -9.27 19.19 -16.98
N ALA A 809 -10.30 19.11 -16.11
CA ALA A 809 -10.15 19.29 -14.68
C ALA A 809 -9.24 18.22 -14.02
N GLN A 810 -9.28 16.97 -14.50
CA GLN A 810 -8.45 15.87 -13.99
C GLN A 810 -6.95 16.10 -14.22
N PHE A 811 -6.56 16.69 -15.35
CA PHE A 811 -5.15 16.84 -15.74
C PHE A 811 -4.62 18.28 -15.66
N THR A 812 -5.46 19.28 -15.36
CA THR A 812 -5.01 20.66 -15.13
C THR A 812 -4.25 20.76 -13.81
N PRO A 813 -2.98 21.22 -13.78
CA PRO A 813 -2.25 21.36 -12.52
C PRO A 813 -2.85 22.49 -11.64
N PRO A 814 -2.91 22.31 -10.31
CA PRO A 814 -3.47 23.31 -9.39
C PRO A 814 -2.59 24.56 -9.29
N PHE A 815 -1.28 24.43 -9.51
CA PHE A 815 -0.30 25.50 -9.50
C PHE A 815 0.42 25.61 -10.86
N LEU A 816 1.45 26.45 -10.96
CA LEU A 816 2.34 26.49 -12.12
C LEU A 816 3.02 25.13 -12.31
N ALA A 817 3.09 24.67 -13.57
CA ALA A 817 3.65 23.37 -13.90
C ALA A 817 5.15 23.29 -13.59
N ARG A 818 5.62 22.16 -13.04
CA ARG A 818 7.04 21.95 -12.79
C ARG A 818 7.74 21.48 -14.08
N VAL A 819 8.16 22.44 -14.88
CA VAL A 819 9.05 22.23 -16.04
C VAL A 819 10.39 21.62 -15.62
N TRP A 820 10.92 20.68 -16.42
CA TRP A 820 12.16 19.94 -16.14
C TRP A 820 13.43 20.65 -16.67
N ARG A 821 13.33 21.40 -17.78
CA ARG A 821 14.43 22.17 -18.39
C ARG A 821 13.92 23.54 -18.86
N PRO A 822 14.71 24.63 -18.75
CA PRO A 822 14.29 25.94 -19.24
C PRO A 822 14.07 25.93 -20.77
N VAL A 823 13.39 26.96 -21.27
CA VAL A 823 13.16 27.17 -22.71
C VAL A 823 14.47 27.52 -23.38
N ASP A 824 15.05 26.51 -24.04
CA ASP A 824 16.23 26.62 -24.87
C ASP A 824 15.87 26.81 -26.36
N ALA A 825 16.89 26.82 -27.23
CA ALA A 825 16.72 27.05 -28.66
C ALA A 825 15.87 25.97 -29.37
N GLU A 826 15.90 24.70 -28.91
CA GLU A 826 15.09 23.62 -29.49
C GLU A 826 13.60 23.84 -29.20
N ILE A 827 13.27 24.17 -27.94
CA ILE A 827 11.89 24.47 -27.55
C ILE A 827 11.41 25.78 -28.20
N TRP A 828 12.28 26.77 -28.36
CA TRP A 828 11.95 28.00 -29.07
C TRP A 828 11.63 27.74 -30.56
N GLU A 829 12.43 26.93 -31.27
CA GLU A 829 12.19 26.61 -32.69
C GLU A 829 10.85 25.88 -32.93
N LEU A 830 10.39 25.05 -31.98
CA LEU A 830 9.08 24.41 -32.03
C LEU A 830 7.91 25.38 -31.79
N ALA A 831 8.12 26.41 -30.96
CA ALA A 831 7.13 27.43 -30.63
C ALA A 831 7.10 28.62 -31.60
N GLN A 832 8.17 28.81 -32.39
CA GLN A 832 8.31 29.94 -33.31
C GLN A 832 7.31 29.88 -34.47
N ASP A 833 6.68 31.02 -34.72
CA ASP A 833 5.79 31.22 -35.85
C ASP A 833 6.56 31.33 -37.18
N PRO A 834 6.09 30.74 -38.29
CA PRO A 834 6.79 30.82 -39.59
C PRO A 834 6.97 32.24 -40.15
N GLU A 835 6.17 33.22 -39.70
CA GLU A 835 6.35 34.63 -40.02
C GLU A 835 7.27 35.38 -39.04
N ASP A 836 7.72 34.80 -37.91
CA ASP A 836 8.75 35.39 -37.04
C ASP A 836 10.15 35.14 -37.61
N PHE A 837 10.54 36.00 -38.55
CA PHE A 837 11.83 35.93 -39.23
C PHE A 837 13.02 36.11 -38.25
N PRO A 838 13.82 35.06 -37.98
CA PRO A 838 14.93 35.15 -37.01
C PRO A 838 15.98 36.19 -37.37
N PHE A 839 16.11 36.49 -38.67
CA PHE A 839 17.03 37.50 -39.18
C PHE A 839 16.65 38.94 -38.82
N VAL A 840 15.36 39.23 -38.61
CA VAL A 840 14.92 40.56 -38.15
C VAL A 840 15.22 40.71 -36.65
N GLY A 841 14.94 39.66 -35.87
CA GLY A 841 15.38 39.56 -34.47
C GLY A 841 16.88 39.76 -34.30
N LYS A 842 17.71 39.14 -35.15
CA LYS A 842 19.18 39.30 -35.12
C LYS A 842 19.63 40.74 -35.35
N ILE A 843 18.95 41.51 -36.21
CA ILE A 843 19.25 42.94 -36.42
C ILE A 843 18.92 43.74 -35.15
N PHE A 844 17.78 43.49 -34.51
CA PHE A 844 17.39 44.17 -33.28
C PHE A 844 18.21 43.76 -32.06
N GLU A 845 18.67 42.51 -31.99
CA GLU A 845 19.66 42.04 -31.01
C GLU A 845 21.00 42.80 -31.16
N THR A 846 21.53 42.91 -32.38
CA THR A 846 22.76 43.68 -32.65
C THR A 846 22.59 45.16 -32.31
N LEU A 847 21.39 45.74 -32.47
CA LEU A 847 21.09 47.10 -32.00
C LEU A 847 21.04 47.19 -30.47
N GLY A 848 20.31 46.29 -29.80
CA GLY A 848 20.14 46.26 -28.35
C GLY A 848 21.45 46.03 -27.57
N MET A 849 22.42 45.32 -28.15
CA MET A 849 23.75 45.12 -27.55
C MET A 849 24.60 46.40 -27.49
N HIS A 850 24.37 47.38 -28.37
CA HIS A 850 25.13 48.65 -28.39
C HIS A 850 24.30 49.86 -27.89
N ILE A 851 22.97 49.82 -28.03
CA ILE A 851 22.06 50.93 -27.72
C ILE A 851 20.86 50.38 -26.92
N PRO A 852 20.65 50.81 -25.66
CA PRO A 852 19.48 50.44 -24.86
C PRO A 852 18.16 50.70 -25.62
N GLU A 853 17.32 49.68 -25.79
CA GLU A 853 16.22 49.69 -26.76
C GLU A 853 15.24 50.87 -26.59
N GLY A 854 14.93 51.28 -25.35
CA GLY A 854 14.08 52.44 -25.07
C GLY A 854 14.63 53.78 -25.58
N ARG A 855 15.92 53.90 -25.91
CA ARG A 855 16.47 55.12 -26.53
C ARG A 855 16.02 55.32 -27.97
N PHE A 856 15.64 54.25 -28.68
CA PHE A 856 15.08 54.38 -30.03
C PHE A 856 13.69 55.04 -30.00
N PHE A 857 12.83 54.67 -29.06
CA PHE A 857 11.46 55.20 -28.93
C PHE A 857 11.12 55.48 -27.45
N PRO A 858 11.57 56.62 -26.89
CA PRO A 858 11.37 56.94 -25.49
C PRO A 858 9.92 57.36 -25.22
N HIS A 859 9.09 56.38 -24.89
CA HIS A 859 7.72 56.54 -24.40
C HIS A 859 7.59 55.94 -23.00
N THR A 860 7.76 56.78 -21.98
CA THR A 860 7.40 56.44 -20.59
C THR A 860 5.95 56.84 -20.32
N PRO A 861 5.03 55.90 -20.03
CA PRO A 861 3.70 56.23 -19.51
C PRO A 861 3.79 56.81 -18.08
N GLU A 862 2.69 57.28 -17.51
CA GLU A 862 2.68 57.85 -16.14
C GLU A 862 2.92 56.77 -15.07
N ILE A 863 4.17 56.61 -14.64
CA ILE A 863 4.53 55.62 -13.63
C ILE A 863 3.99 56.07 -12.26
N THR A 864 2.94 55.39 -11.79
CA THR A 864 2.32 55.62 -10.49
C THR A 864 3.10 54.97 -9.35
N LYS A 865 3.69 53.78 -9.57
CA LYS A 865 4.64 53.16 -8.64
C LYS A 865 5.62 52.24 -9.36
N ILE A 866 6.89 52.30 -8.98
CA ILE A 866 7.89 51.25 -9.24
C ILE A 866 8.00 50.39 -7.99
N PHE A 867 7.98 49.07 -8.12
CA PHE A 867 8.20 48.15 -7.00
C PHE A 867 9.69 47.76 -6.91
N PRO A 868 10.40 48.06 -5.80
CA PRO A 868 11.65 47.37 -5.49
C PRO A 868 11.37 45.89 -5.15
N PRO A 869 12.33 44.96 -5.31
CA PRO A 869 12.09 43.52 -5.14
C PRO A 869 11.43 43.14 -3.80
N ALA A 870 11.80 43.80 -2.70
CA ALA A 870 11.24 43.56 -1.37
C ALA A 870 9.78 44.04 -1.17
N GLU A 871 9.20 44.78 -2.13
CA GLU A 871 7.81 45.24 -2.11
C GLU A 871 6.93 44.57 -3.18
N VAL A 872 7.48 43.71 -4.03
CA VAL A 872 6.70 42.99 -5.05
C VAL A 872 5.71 42.04 -4.34
N PRO A 873 4.41 42.01 -4.73
CA PRO A 873 3.44 41.13 -4.10
C PRO A 873 3.86 39.63 -4.19
N PRO A 874 3.75 38.82 -3.13
CA PRO A 874 4.35 37.48 -3.09
C PRO A 874 3.94 36.50 -4.20
N LEU A 875 2.74 36.64 -4.78
CA LEU A 875 2.32 35.83 -5.94
C LEU A 875 2.94 36.31 -7.25
N TRP A 876 3.12 37.63 -7.40
CA TRP A 876 3.84 38.23 -8.52
C TRP A 876 5.33 37.90 -8.46
N ASP A 877 5.96 38.02 -7.29
CA ASP A 877 7.36 37.64 -7.10
C ASP A 877 7.62 36.18 -7.49
N ARG A 878 6.79 35.24 -6.99
CA ARG A 878 6.86 33.81 -7.37
C ARG A 878 6.64 33.57 -8.86
N ALA A 879 5.64 34.21 -9.47
CA ALA A 879 5.36 34.06 -10.90
C ALA A 879 6.50 34.61 -11.77
N LEU A 880 7.03 35.79 -11.44
CA LEU A 880 8.16 36.40 -12.17
C LEU A 880 9.45 35.64 -11.95
N THR A 881 9.72 35.13 -10.73
CA THR A 881 10.87 34.26 -10.44
C THR A 881 10.81 32.96 -11.25
N TYR A 882 9.64 32.31 -11.32
CA TYR A 882 9.43 31.13 -12.14
C TYR A 882 9.66 31.44 -13.63
N LEU A 883 9.01 32.46 -14.18
CA LEU A 883 9.13 32.81 -15.60
C LEU A 883 10.56 33.24 -15.97
N ALA A 884 11.24 33.98 -15.10
CA ALA A 884 12.62 34.38 -15.30
C ALA A 884 13.58 33.17 -15.35
N ALA A 885 13.41 32.24 -14.41
CA ALA A 885 14.17 30.99 -14.40
C ALA A 885 13.90 30.12 -15.64
N GLN A 886 12.64 29.99 -16.09
CA GLN A 886 12.33 29.18 -17.28
C GLN A 886 12.76 29.85 -18.60
N CYS A 887 12.75 31.18 -18.70
CA CYS A 887 13.24 31.90 -19.89
C CYS A 887 14.76 32.14 -19.87
N SER A 888 15.46 31.80 -18.79
CA SER A 888 16.90 32.10 -18.57
C SER A 888 17.25 33.59 -18.63
N ILE A 889 16.41 34.43 -18.02
CA ILE A 889 16.53 35.90 -17.98
C ILE A 889 16.64 36.40 -16.52
N PRO A 890 17.16 37.61 -16.27
CA PRO A 890 16.98 38.27 -14.97
C PRO A 890 15.49 38.51 -14.67
N GLN A 891 15.12 38.52 -13.39
CA GLN A 891 13.75 38.83 -12.96
C GLN A 891 13.36 40.25 -13.41
N PRO A 892 12.27 40.42 -14.18
CA PRO A 892 11.88 41.73 -14.69
C PRO A 892 11.32 42.62 -13.57
N GLN A 893 11.67 43.90 -13.59
CA GLN A 893 11.16 44.87 -12.61
C GLN A 893 9.67 45.13 -12.84
N LEU A 894 8.88 45.21 -11.75
CA LEU A 894 7.43 45.40 -11.81
C LEU A 894 7.03 46.87 -11.58
N VAL A 895 6.15 47.38 -12.44
CA VAL A 895 5.76 48.80 -12.48
C VAL A 895 4.24 48.95 -12.67
N MET A 896 3.64 49.96 -12.03
CA MET A 896 2.21 50.24 -12.05
C MET A 896 1.90 51.65 -12.58
N ASN A 897 0.81 51.75 -13.34
CA ASN A 897 0.14 52.96 -13.81
C ASN A 897 -1.38 52.78 -13.54
N ASN A 898 -2.14 53.87 -13.61
CA ASN A 898 -3.61 53.90 -13.49
C ASN A 898 -4.36 53.60 -14.81
N ASP A 899 -3.63 53.37 -15.91
CA ASP A 899 -4.20 53.09 -17.23
C ASP A 899 -4.90 51.72 -17.35
N THR A 900 -5.72 51.59 -18.39
CA THR A 900 -6.74 50.52 -18.52
C THR A 900 -6.26 49.19 -19.12
N SER A 901 -4.97 49.05 -19.44
CA SER A 901 -4.39 47.80 -19.96
C SER A 901 -3.80 46.93 -18.84
N ASP A 902 -4.21 45.66 -18.78
CA ASP A 902 -3.86 44.74 -17.66
C ASP A 902 -2.35 44.53 -17.47
N ALA A 903 -1.60 44.37 -18.56
CA ALA A 903 -0.14 44.37 -18.56
C ALA A 903 0.44 44.69 -19.94
N SER A 904 1.70 45.16 -19.99
CA SER A 904 2.49 45.37 -21.21
C SER A 904 3.99 45.42 -20.87
N LEU A 905 4.85 45.54 -21.88
CA LEU A 905 6.26 45.86 -21.70
C LEU A 905 6.46 47.39 -21.71
N ILE A 906 7.30 47.91 -20.82
CA ILE A 906 7.79 49.30 -20.85
C ILE A 906 9.33 49.30 -20.75
N TYR A 907 9.96 50.47 -20.90
CA TYR A 907 11.41 50.63 -20.72
C TYR A 907 11.69 51.64 -19.61
N LEU A 908 12.46 51.22 -18.60
CA LEU A 908 13.12 52.09 -17.62
C LEU A 908 14.55 52.37 -18.12
N ASP A 909 15.19 53.46 -17.69
CA ASP A 909 16.41 54.02 -18.33
C ASP A 909 17.53 53.02 -18.69
N THR A 910 17.66 51.92 -17.95
CA THR A 910 18.67 50.87 -18.16
C THR A 910 18.14 49.50 -18.60
N ALA A 911 16.83 49.25 -18.57
CA ALA A 911 16.27 47.91 -18.82
C ALA A 911 14.77 47.92 -19.17
N PRO A 912 14.28 46.95 -19.96
CA PRO A 912 12.84 46.70 -20.06
C PRO A 912 12.27 46.25 -18.71
N ALA A 913 11.01 46.61 -18.45
CA ALA A 913 10.29 46.32 -17.22
C ALA A 913 8.84 45.90 -17.53
N LEU A 914 8.24 45.11 -16.64
CA LEU A 914 6.87 44.66 -16.79
C LEU A 914 5.92 45.70 -16.19
N TYR A 915 5.07 46.26 -17.03
CA TYR A 915 3.95 47.11 -16.61
C TYR A 915 2.73 46.24 -16.29
N CYS A 916 2.00 46.61 -15.24
CA CYS A 916 0.73 46.00 -14.82
C CYS A 916 -0.26 47.04 -14.28
N SER A 917 -1.56 46.79 -14.46
CA SER A 917 -2.62 47.64 -13.90
C SER A 917 -2.85 47.36 -12.41
N GLY A 918 -3.48 48.31 -11.71
CA GLY A 918 -3.92 48.12 -10.32
C GLY A 918 -4.92 46.96 -10.13
N THR A 919 -5.70 46.62 -11.17
CA THR A 919 -6.61 45.45 -11.16
C THR A 919 -5.85 44.13 -11.33
N ALA A 920 -4.82 44.10 -12.18
CA ALA A 920 -3.96 42.93 -12.35
C ALA A 920 -3.14 42.60 -11.08
N LEU A 921 -2.66 43.64 -10.38
CA LEU A 921 -1.96 43.48 -9.09
C LEU A 921 -2.83 42.85 -8.00
N ALA A 922 -4.16 42.99 -8.10
CA ALA A 922 -5.13 42.40 -7.17
C ALA A 922 -5.55 40.95 -7.53
N SER A 923 -4.94 40.30 -8.53
CA SER A 923 -5.21 38.89 -8.81
C SER A 923 -4.67 37.98 -7.71
N HIS A 924 -5.44 36.95 -7.36
CA HIS A 924 -5.10 35.97 -6.31
C HIS A 924 -4.72 34.58 -6.88
N ASP A 925 -4.83 34.36 -8.20
CA ASP A 925 -4.43 33.10 -8.86
C ASP A 925 -3.08 33.26 -9.56
N ILE A 926 -2.07 32.53 -9.09
CA ILE A 926 -0.72 32.55 -9.66
C ILE A 926 -0.68 32.12 -11.14
N ARG A 927 -1.63 31.30 -11.59
CA ARG A 927 -1.74 30.87 -13.01
C ARG A 927 -2.35 31.96 -13.89
N GLN A 928 -3.14 32.89 -13.32
CA GLN A 928 -3.62 34.07 -14.03
C GLN A 928 -2.51 35.13 -14.13
N ILE A 929 -1.79 35.36 -13.02
CA ILE A 929 -0.62 36.26 -12.98
C ILE A 929 0.45 35.78 -13.98
N ALA A 930 0.77 34.48 -14.00
CA ALA A 930 1.74 33.95 -14.95
C ALA A 930 1.23 33.99 -16.40
N ALA A 931 -0.05 33.71 -16.68
CA ALA A 931 -0.62 33.86 -18.03
C ALA A 931 -0.61 35.32 -18.51
N LEU A 932 -0.69 36.29 -17.60
CA LEU A 932 -0.57 37.72 -17.91
C LEU A 932 0.89 38.15 -18.15
N ALA A 933 1.83 37.66 -17.34
CA ALA A 933 3.22 38.07 -17.40
C ALA A 933 4.06 37.32 -18.46
N ALA A 934 3.78 36.04 -18.70
CA ALA A 934 4.59 35.17 -19.55
C ALA A 934 4.78 35.67 -21.00
N PRO A 935 3.75 36.17 -21.71
CA PRO A 935 3.92 36.67 -23.08
C PRO A 935 4.89 37.85 -23.18
N PHE A 936 5.10 38.60 -22.10
CA PHE A 936 6.06 39.71 -22.04
C PHE A 936 7.42 39.26 -21.51
N CYS A 937 7.47 38.30 -20.56
CA CYS A 937 8.72 37.72 -20.08
C CYS A 937 9.51 37.04 -21.22
N THR A 938 8.83 36.40 -22.16
CA THR A 938 9.46 35.80 -23.36
C THR A 938 10.08 36.82 -24.30
N CYS A 939 9.74 38.12 -24.19
CA CYS A 939 10.31 39.20 -25.00
C CYS A 939 11.68 39.71 -24.49
N PHE A 940 12.10 39.29 -23.28
CA PHE A 940 13.43 39.60 -22.73
C PHE A 940 14.54 38.76 -23.37
N TRP A 941 14.20 37.76 -24.19
CA TRP A 941 15.15 37.19 -25.15
C TRP A 941 15.59 38.27 -26.16
N THR A 942 16.86 38.24 -26.52
CA THR A 942 17.54 39.35 -27.19
C THR A 942 16.89 39.74 -28.53
N GLY A 943 16.70 41.05 -28.74
CA GLY A 943 16.14 41.60 -29.98
C GLY A 943 14.62 41.45 -30.15
N ARG A 944 13.88 40.97 -29.13
CA ARG A 944 12.42 40.78 -29.21
C ARG A 944 11.56 41.75 -28.38
N ALA A 945 12.15 42.68 -27.64
CA ALA A 945 11.39 43.68 -26.87
C ALA A 945 10.91 44.87 -27.74
N LEU A 946 11.74 45.40 -28.66
CA LEU A 946 11.37 46.47 -29.61
C LEU A 946 10.00 46.32 -30.30
N PRO A 947 9.57 45.13 -30.81
CA PRO A 947 8.22 44.89 -31.35
C PRO A 947 7.03 45.21 -30.42
N PHE A 948 7.26 45.27 -29.11
CA PHE A 948 6.25 45.56 -28.08
C PHE A 948 6.35 47.01 -27.57
N LEU A 949 7.46 47.70 -27.84
CA LEU A 949 7.76 49.06 -27.38
C LEU A 949 7.52 50.13 -28.47
N ALA A 950 7.34 49.73 -29.73
CA ALA A 950 7.28 50.65 -30.87
C ALA A 950 6.19 50.26 -31.89
N THR A 951 5.60 51.26 -32.54
CA THR A 951 4.55 51.05 -33.54
C THR A 951 5.12 50.52 -34.88
N PRO A 952 4.31 49.86 -35.73
CA PRO A 952 4.79 49.38 -37.04
C PRO A 952 5.45 50.46 -37.93
N PRO A 953 4.96 51.72 -37.98
CA PRO A 953 5.65 52.80 -38.69
C PRO A 953 7.01 53.16 -38.09
N GLN A 954 7.14 53.19 -36.76
CA GLN A 954 8.39 53.47 -36.05
C GLN A 954 9.44 52.37 -36.31
N LEU A 955 9.05 51.09 -36.24
CA LEU A 955 9.94 49.97 -36.54
C LEU A 955 10.36 49.94 -38.03
N LEU A 956 9.45 50.28 -38.94
CA LEU A 956 9.77 50.46 -40.36
C LEU A 956 10.72 51.64 -40.60
N LEU A 957 10.62 52.72 -39.82
CA LEU A 957 11.53 53.86 -39.87
C LEU A 957 12.93 53.46 -39.39
N LEU A 958 13.03 52.81 -38.22
CA LEU A 958 14.29 52.32 -37.66
C LEU A 958 15.02 51.38 -38.63
N LEU A 959 14.31 50.40 -39.22
CA LEU A 959 14.90 49.49 -40.22
C LEU A 959 15.43 50.25 -41.45
N LYS A 960 14.71 51.26 -41.95
CA LYS A 960 15.18 52.10 -43.07
C LYS A 960 16.44 52.89 -42.71
N VAL A 961 16.47 53.50 -41.52
CA VAL A 961 17.63 54.29 -41.05
C VAL A 961 18.85 53.38 -40.83
N VAL A 962 18.66 52.18 -40.27
CA VAL A 962 19.72 51.17 -40.06
C VAL A 962 20.30 50.67 -41.38
N ILE A 963 19.46 50.35 -42.37
CA ILE A 963 19.92 49.98 -43.73
C ILE A 963 20.65 51.15 -44.40
N GLY A 964 20.16 52.39 -44.22
CA GLY A 964 20.81 53.61 -44.69
C GLY A 964 22.19 53.82 -44.09
N PHE A 965 22.32 53.66 -42.76
CA PHE A 965 23.55 53.80 -41.97
C PHE A 965 24.64 52.82 -42.43
N VAL A 966 24.32 51.54 -42.57
CA VAL A 966 25.26 50.54 -43.14
C VAL A 966 25.62 50.90 -44.59
N SER A 967 24.65 51.34 -45.39
CA SER A 967 24.83 51.75 -46.80
C SER A 967 25.51 53.12 -47.00
N GLN A 968 25.88 53.84 -45.93
CA GLN A 968 26.42 55.21 -45.96
C GLN A 968 25.52 56.24 -46.67
N LYS A 969 24.20 56.05 -46.60
CA LYS A 969 23.22 57.01 -47.11
C LYS A 969 22.78 57.94 -45.97
N PRO A 970 22.61 59.26 -46.22
CA PRO A 970 21.95 60.13 -45.27
C PRO A 970 20.49 59.66 -45.07
N ALA A 971 19.97 59.83 -43.86
CA ALA A 971 18.59 59.48 -43.53
C ALA A 971 17.61 60.53 -44.09
N GLY A 972 16.32 60.36 -43.78
CA GLY A 972 15.26 61.25 -44.25
C GLY A 972 15.41 62.71 -43.80
N GLY A 973 14.71 63.61 -44.50
CA GLY A 973 14.63 65.03 -44.12
C GLY A 973 13.78 65.29 -42.87
N ASP A 974 13.15 64.26 -42.31
CA ASP A 974 12.36 64.32 -41.08
C ASP A 974 13.24 64.29 -39.81
N PRO A 975 12.84 64.98 -38.72
CA PRO A 975 13.64 65.06 -37.50
C PRO A 975 13.86 63.70 -36.80
N GLU A 976 12.94 62.75 -36.93
CA GLU A 976 13.05 61.44 -36.27
C GLU A 976 14.10 60.57 -36.95
N SER A 977 14.13 60.51 -38.29
CA SER A 977 15.22 59.90 -39.06
C SER A 977 16.59 60.44 -38.68
N GLN A 978 16.71 61.76 -38.53
CA GLN A 978 17.98 62.42 -38.18
C GLN A 978 18.41 62.09 -36.75
N ARG A 979 17.47 62.09 -35.79
CA ARG A 979 17.73 61.68 -34.40
C ARG A 979 18.17 60.21 -34.32
N LEU A 980 17.50 59.32 -35.04
CA LEU A 980 17.86 57.90 -35.10
C LEU A 980 19.22 57.69 -35.78
N GLN A 981 19.54 58.43 -36.85
CA GLN A 981 20.85 58.35 -37.50
C GLN A 981 21.98 58.85 -36.59
N GLN A 982 21.77 59.92 -35.83
CA GLN A 982 22.76 60.39 -34.85
C GLN A 982 22.97 59.34 -33.74
N LEU A 983 21.89 58.76 -33.21
CA LEU A 983 21.98 57.72 -32.18
C LEU A 983 22.77 56.47 -32.63
N LEU A 984 22.73 56.12 -33.93
CA LEU A 984 23.55 55.07 -34.52
C LEU A 984 25.02 55.50 -34.73
N LEU A 985 25.28 56.77 -35.04
CA LEU A 985 26.63 57.34 -35.20
C LEU A 985 27.37 57.49 -33.87
N ASP A 986 26.63 57.76 -32.78
CA ASP A 986 27.18 57.88 -31.42
C ASP A 986 27.63 56.53 -30.82
N ALA A 987 27.27 55.40 -31.45
CA ALA A 987 27.55 54.05 -30.95
C ALA A 987 28.81 53.45 -31.62
N PRO A 988 29.91 53.20 -30.86
CA PRO A 988 31.12 52.60 -31.41
C PRO A 988 30.88 51.15 -31.86
N ASP A 989 31.62 50.75 -32.91
CA ASP A 989 31.67 49.42 -33.55
C ASP A 989 30.37 48.83 -34.11
N LEU A 990 29.20 49.36 -33.71
CA LEU A 990 27.86 48.93 -34.14
C LEU A 990 27.74 48.85 -35.67
N ARG A 991 28.35 49.79 -36.40
CA ARG A 991 28.33 49.78 -37.87
C ARG A 991 29.01 48.54 -38.46
N ALA A 992 30.09 48.04 -37.86
CA ALA A 992 30.78 46.83 -38.33
C ALA A 992 29.92 45.59 -38.08
N ALA A 993 29.38 45.45 -36.87
CA ALA A 993 28.48 44.36 -36.49
C ALA A 993 27.22 44.30 -37.40
N LEU A 994 26.54 45.43 -37.59
CA LEU A 994 25.38 45.51 -38.48
C LEU A 994 25.73 45.25 -39.95
N THR A 995 26.93 45.62 -40.42
CA THR A 995 27.37 45.33 -41.79
C THR A 995 27.50 43.82 -42.00
N GLN A 996 28.05 43.09 -41.02
CA GLN A 996 28.08 41.63 -41.06
C GLN A 996 26.65 41.06 -41.08
N THR A 997 25.82 41.36 -40.08
CA THR A 997 24.44 40.82 -39.98
C THR A 997 23.61 41.12 -41.22
N ILE A 998 23.67 42.34 -41.77
CA ILE A 998 22.90 42.70 -42.97
C ILE A 998 23.45 42.02 -44.23
N SER A 999 24.76 41.75 -44.33
CA SER A 999 25.32 41.02 -45.47
C SER A 999 24.77 39.59 -45.56
N GLU A 1000 24.75 38.88 -44.43
CA GLU A 1000 24.21 37.51 -44.27
C GLU A 1000 22.70 37.44 -44.58
N VAL A 1001 21.97 38.53 -44.31
CA VAL A 1001 20.50 38.61 -44.34
C VAL A 1001 19.94 39.22 -45.63
N SER A 1002 20.75 39.98 -46.38
CA SER A 1002 20.35 40.77 -47.56
C SER A 1002 19.53 40.00 -48.61
N SER A 1003 19.79 38.71 -48.79
CA SER A 1003 19.10 37.82 -49.73
C SER A 1003 17.64 37.50 -49.37
N LYS A 1004 17.21 37.74 -48.12
CA LYS A 1004 15.90 37.32 -47.59
C LYS A 1004 14.93 38.49 -47.29
N MET A 1005 15.39 39.74 -47.30
CA MET A 1005 14.57 40.89 -46.88
C MET A 1005 13.43 41.30 -47.85
N GLY A 1006 13.41 40.81 -49.09
CA GLY A 1006 12.54 41.33 -50.16
C GLY A 1006 11.03 41.31 -49.91
N ASN A 1007 10.55 40.43 -49.03
CA ASN A 1007 9.11 40.19 -48.76
C ASN A 1007 8.66 40.56 -47.33
N LEU A 1008 9.47 41.28 -46.55
CA LEU A 1008 9.16 41.55 -45.13
C LEU A 1008 7.99 42.52 -44.93
N ASN A 1009 6.83 42.00 -44.51
CA ASN A 1009 5.74 42.81 -43.97
C ASN A 1009 5.89 42.96 -42.44
N VAL A 1010 6.33 44.14 -42.00
CA VAL A 1010 6.56 44.46 -40.58
C VAL A 1010 5.31 44.26 -39.71
N SER A 1011 4.10 44.51 -40.23
CA SER A 1011 2.85 44.33 -39.46
C SER A 1011 2.53 42.85 -39.20
N ASN A 1012 2.76 41.98 -40.18
CA ASN A 1012 2.64 40.53 -39.99
C ASN A 1012 3.74 40.01 -39.06
N TRP A 1013 4.98 40.48 -39.23
CA TRP A 1013 6.11 40.06 -38.39
C TRP A 1013 5.89 40.37 -36.91
N ILE A 1014 5.42 41.58 -36.55
CA ILE A 1014 5.09 41.92 -35.15
C ILE A 1014 4.04 40.95 -34.58
N LYS A 1015 2.99 40.62 -35.36
CA LYS A 1015 1.99 39.62 -34.96
C LYS A 1015 2.59 38.23 -34.79
N ALA A 1016 3.54 37.84 -35.63
CA ALA A 1016 4.24 36.55 -35.56
C ALA A 1016 5.16 36.43 -34.33
N VAL A 1017 5.87 37.51 -33.97
CA VAL A 1017 6.62 37.61 -32.71
C VAL A 1017 5.67 37.45 -31.51
N TYR A 1018 4.51 38.11 -31.55
CA TYR A 1018 3.49 38.01 -30.50
C TYR A 1018 2.89 36.59 -30.42
N ARG A 1019 2.60 35.93 -31.56
CA ARG A 1019 2.16 34.52 -31.61
C ARG A 1019 3.23 33.59 -31.03
N SER A 1020 4.50 33.77 -31.39
CA SER A 1020 5.63 32.99 -30.83
C SER A 1020 5.73 33.16 -29.30
N SER A 1021 5.53 34.39 -28.80
CA SER A 1021 5.53 34.71 -27.37
C SER A 1021 4.34 34.07 -26.63
N LEU A 1022 3.13 34.10 -27.22
CA LEU A 1022 1.95 33.40 -26.70
C LEU A 1022 2.14 31.87 -26.68
N ASN A 1023 2.80 31.30 -27.69
CA ASN A 1023 3.08 29.86 -27.79
C ASN A 1023 4.00 29.40 -26.65
N VAL A 1024 5.09 30.12 -26.39
CA VAL A 1024 5.98 29.82 -25.25
C VAL A 1024 5.29 30.10 -23.90
N ALA A 1025 4.47 31.15 -23.80
CA ALA A 1025 3.66 31.41 -22.61
C ALA A 1025 2.67 30.26 -22.31
N LEU A 1026 2.10 29.63 -23.34
CA LEU A 1026 1.21 28.48 -23.17
C LEU A 1026 1.96 27.25 -22.62
N LEU A 1027 3.17 26.98 -23.11
CA LEU A 1027 4.02 25.91 -22.57
C LEU A 1027 4.35 26.12 -21.09
N LEU A 1028 4.71 27.35 -20.71
CA LEU A 1028 5.13 27.68 -19.36
C LEU A 1028 3.98 27.73 -18.33
N THR A 1029 2.76 28.02 -18.77
CA THR A 1029 1.61 28.23 -17.87
C THR A 1029 0.55 27.14 -17.94
N GLN A 1030 0.52 26.37 -19.04
CA GLN A 1030 -0.54 25.43 -19.42
C GLN A 1030 -1.97 26.01 -19.46
N ASN A 1031 -2.13 27.32 -19.37
CA ASN A 1031 -3.42 27.97 -19.15
C ASN A 1031 -4.02 28.54 -20.45
N LEU A 1032 -4.43 27.65 -21.36
CA LEU A 1032 -5.03 28.02 -22.64
C LEU A 1032 -6.26 28.94 -22.50
N PRO A 1033 -7.22 28.70 -21.57
CA PRO A 1033 -8.40 29.56 -21.46
C PRO A 1033 -8.07 31.01 -21.07
N GLU A 1034 -7.09 31.22 -20.19
CA GLU A 1034 -6.66 32.57 -19.77
C GLU A 1034 -5.88 33.28 -20.87
N LEU A 1035 -4.91 32.60 -21.50
CA LEU A 1035 -4.11 33.15 -22.59
C LEU A 1035 -4.98 33.47 -23.82
N TYR A 1036 -5.93 32.63 -24.18
CA TYR A 1036 -6.85 32.87 -25.29
C TYR A 1036 -7.79 34.06 -25.02
N ARG A 1037 -8.28 34.22 -23.78
CA ARG A 1037 -9.10 35.38 -23.39
C ARG A 1037 -8.30 36.69 -23.52
N ARG A 1038 -7.03 36.68 -23.10
CA ARG A 1038 -6.11 37.83 -23.12
C ARG A 1038 -5.49 38.11 -24.50
N ALA A 1039 -5.39 37.11 -25.37
CA ALA A 1039 -4.85 37.27 -26.71
C ALA A 1039 -5.74 38.19 -27.58
N PRO A 1040 -5.15 39.05 -28.43
CA PRO A 1040 -5.87 39.81 -29.44
C PRO A 1040 -6.71 38.91 -30.36
N GLU A 1041 -7.88 39.39 -30.78
CA GLU A 1041 -8.90 38.55 -31.44
C GLU A 1041 -8.42 37.91 -32.76
N ASP A 1042 -7.52 38.59 -33.47
CA ASP A 1042 -6.90 38.12 -34.71
C ASP A 1042 -5.76 37.11 -34.51
N LEU A 1043 -5.24 36.98 -33.28
CA LEU A 1043 -4.21 36.01 -32.91
C LEU A 1043 -4.79 34.75 -32.25
N ARG A 1044 -5.98 34.85 -31.63
CA ARG A 1044 -6.70 33.75 -30.99
C ARG A 1044 -6.82 32.46 -31.83
N PRO A 1045 -7.18 32.49 -33.13
CA PRO A 1045 -7.25 31.27 -33.94
C PRO A 1045 -5.89 30.60 -34.12
N GLY A 1046 -4.82 31.39 -34.28
CA GLY A 1046 -3.46 30.88 -34.42
C GLY A 1046 -2.94 30.22 -33.16
N LEU A 1047 -3.18 30.82 -31.98
CA LEU A 1047 -2.85 30.23 -30.68
C LEU A 1047 -3.58 28.89 -30.49
N LEU A 1048 -4.88 28.82 -30.82
CA LEU A 1048 -5.68 27.59 -30.70
C LEU A 1048 -5.21 26.50 -31.67
N ALA A 1049 -4.90 26.86 -32.92
CA ALA A 1049 -4.38 25.93 -33.93
C ALA A 1049 -2.96 25.44 -33.63
N TRP A 1050 -2.12 26.22 -32.95
CA TRP A 1050 -0.81 25.77 -32.47
C TRP A 1050 -0.93 24.91 -31.21
N ALA A 1051 -1.79 25.28 -30.25
CA ALA A 1051 -2.06 24.51 -29.04
C ALA A 1051 -2.52 23.07 -29.32
N LEU A 1052 -3.16 22.84 -30.48
CA LEU A 1052 -3.67 21.56 -30.96
C LEU A 1052 -2.77 20.90 -32.02
N SER A 1053 -1.49 21.28 -32.09
CA SER A 1053 -0.52 20.76 -33.07
C SER A 1053 0.52 19.80 -32.48
N ASP A 1054 1.04 18.89 -33.32
CA ASP A 1054 2.11 17.95 -32.96
C ASP A 1054 3.38 18.67 -32.43
N ARG A 1055 3.67 19.89 -32.89
CA ARG A 1055 4.79 20.72 -32.38
C ARG A 1055 4.61 21.11 -30.91
N HIS A 1056 3.38 21.48 -30.51
CA HIS A 1056 3.09 21.80 -29.12
C HIS A 1056 3.21 20.56 -28.23
N ALA A 1057 2.68 19.41 -28.67
CA ALA A 1057 2.83 18.13 -27.96
C ALA A 1057 4.32 17.70 -27.84
N GLN A 1058 5.12 17.89 -28.90
CA GLN A 1058 6.56 17.64 -28.86
C GLN A 1058 7.27 18.56 -27.83
N ALA A 1059 6.99 19.86 -27.85
CA ALA A 1059 7.57 20.81 -26.90
C ALA A 1059 7.17 20.51 -25.44
N ARG A 1060 5.90 20.12 -25.19
CA ARG A 1060 5.43 19.66 -23.87
C ARG A 1060 6.21 18.45 -23.35
N ARG A 1061 6.53 17.48 -24.22
CA ARG A 1061 7.35 16.30 -23.87
C ARG A 1061 8.79 16.70 -23.55
N LEU A 1062 9.42 17.58 -24.32
CA LEU A 1062 10.78 18.09 -24.04
C LEU A 1062 10.88 18.85 -22.72
N LEU A 1063 9.82 19.56 -22.33
CA LEU A 1063 9.72 20.30 -21.06
C LEU A 1063 9.35 19.41 -19.85
N GLY A 1064 8.98 18.15 -20.06
CA GLY A 1064 8.52 17.25 -18.99
C GLY A 1064 7.14 17.61 -18.42
N VAL A 1065 6.24 18.15 -19.27
CA VAL A 1065 4.90 18.62 -18.87
C VAL A 1065 3.76 17.99 -19.68
N SER A 1066 4.06 16.94 -20.46
CA SER A 1066 3.09 16.13 -21.20
C SER A 1066 2.49 15.05 -20.30
N ILE A 1067 1.23 14.68 -20.49
CA ILE A 1067 0.55 13.64 -19.67
C ILE A 1067 1.15 12.23 -19.88
N ASP A 1068 1.84 12.01 -20.99
CA ASP A 1068 2.42 10.72 -21.36
C ASP A 1068 3.79 10.43 -20.68
N VAL A 1069 4.27 11.29 -19.77
CA VAL A 1069 5.66 11.36 -19.27
C VAL A 1069 5.75 11.45 -17.74
#